data_AF-A0A937DZJ5-F1
#
_entry.id   AF-A0A937DZJ5-F1
#
_cell.length_a   1.000
_cell.length_b   1.000
_cell.length_c   1.000
_cell.angle_alpha   90.00
_cell.angle_beta   90.00
_cell.angle_gamma   90.00
#
_symmetry.space_group_name_H-M   'P 1'
#
loop_
_entity.id
_entity.type
_entity.pdbx_description
1 polymer ?
#
loop_
_entity_poly.entity_id
_entity_poly.type
_entity_poly.pdbx_seq_one_letter_code
_entity_poly.pdbx_strand_id
1 'polypeptide(L)'
;MTKFYFSIAGMMLTVGIASAQTRYVSAGGTDAGDCSLPGSPCATISYAVSEAVAGDSVVLSSGNYAFTSTQLIDKDVTVTAANIASKPVITTSASDAIVVNANGVTINGLRLQLGLSATEGLKGIVSSAAFDNLTLTNNEILSSKPVATGMVFGSYAVHLYGAAGQMITVENNIIGPMNGPANDNFGRGLGLGLNGAGVAPGGIIHNNGIAAYYTIHYTVPSASADITDNVLAGILMYNTPVTGTITTVANNTFDPIDPLLANNLYALLELRSIDNATLNIDDNDFVNYTNIAILNSSSNGVNIINNTFTPHATATNPVAVHANTKTMTNGVESYTYANSFNLSSNTFNAPAAGVGTALHIARHYNNTNGFANVQIGTSGQNVFDTDLQYFIVLDTLSGASNNFPLWAPYAVTTMAPVDQDFNAWIINNNYGSTDPAVIGAKIFDVNDNNALGEVILDPTGTRYVATTGNNTGNDCLDPNSPCADVDHAYNVAFDGDSIVVFAGSYSWTNTLNIAKQGITLTADDINNKPVITSTASDVVKVTAENVTINGFRFELGLGAGGGLRGIVAENTYDSLTISNNFILSVKPISTGMVFGAYGIAAFGGNGLYVNISDNEIRPASAAANDAFGRAIGLGLNGAGLAPGGVVANNLVQSYYPIQATVPSADLDIEGNELAGLTMINAAQNGISINIGNNIFDGVNDLVAANLYALLEVRANDGALVTISNNEFRNYLNMGLFSSASRNVKAISNEFTPSATATDFVSIHANSKLMTSGVQNNTYANDIEIKGNAFNTGVADNGTAIAFADHYGVTSPAFNDSIKVGGGDATDKNTFANGLKYFIALDTLSGSSNGFALWQMNGSSVTTMKPFTQNVYAFTDWNIYPSNDTTVLEGKAFDVADASSLGDVVFVRPNTSLNESDILSLSTYPNPAVNTLNIAGEGLSGKNVLTITDMQGRVVRTHTINAAGSVISIPVQDLSNGMYNIRITGNGNVYQARIIKN
;
A
#
# COMPACT_ATOMS: atom_id res chain seq x y z
N MET A 1 -75.32 42.03 16.63
CA MET A 1 -75.05 41.07 15.55
C MET A 1 -73.77 40.33 15.88
N THR A 2 -73.90 39.02 15.83
CA THR A 2 -73.03 37.91 16.23
C THR A 2 -71.58 38.00 15.71
N LYS A 3 -70.60 37.89 16.63
CA LYS A 3 -69.22 37.50 16.32
C LYS A 3 -69.06 36.01 16.66
N PHE A 4 -68.82 35.18 15.66
CA PHE A 4 -68.52 33.75 15.84
C PHE A 4 -67.01 33.54 15.89
N TYR A 5 -66.56 32.83 16.93
CA TYR A 5 -65.22 32.27 17.08
C TYR A 5 -65.10 31.03 16.19
N PHE A 6 -64.03 30.93 15.39
CA PHE A 6 -63.61 29.69 14.74
C PHE A 6 -62.37 29.14 15.48
N SER A 7 -62.49 27.93 16.03
CA SER A 7 -61.39 27.21 16.66
C SER A 7 -60.48 26.57 15.60
N ILE A 8 -59.18 26.77 15.76
CA ILE A 8 -58.13 26.04 15.05
C ILE A 8 -58.04 24.63 15.65
N ALA A 9 -58.24 23.59 14.84
CA ALA A 9 -57.89 22.22 15.15
C ALA A 9 -56.81 21.77 14.16
N GLY A 10 -55.59 21.57 14.66
CA GLY A 10 -54.49 20.99 13.91
C GLY A 10 -54.73 19.50 13.67
N MET A 11 -54.82 19.09 12.41
CA MET A 11 -54.87 17.69 12.01
C MET A 11 -53.42 17.24 11.76
N MET A 12 -52.81 16.62 12.78
CA MET A 12 -51.62 15.78 12.58
C MET A 12 -52.02 14.60 11.70
N LEU A 13 -51.56 14.57 10.44
CA LEU A 13 -51.54 13.34 9.66
C LEU A 13 -50.43 12.44 10.23
N THR A 14 -50.81 11.47 11.06
CA THR A 14 -49.98 10.30 11.31
C THR A 14 -49.99 9.46 10.04
N VAL A 15 -48.91 9.51 9.26
CA VAL A 15 -48.63 8.51 8.22
C VAL A 15 -48.37 7.20 8.97
N GLY A 16 -49.38 6.34 9.04
CA GLY A 16 -49.19 4.97 9.53
C GLY A 16 -48.29 4.25 8.53
N ILE A 17 -47.05 3.97 8.92
CA ILE A 17 -46.18 3.07 8.18
C ILE A 17 -46.84 1.69 8.28
N ALA A 18 -47.46 1.22 7.20
CA ALA A 18 -47.99 -0.14 7.15
C ALA A 18 -46.81 -1.10 7.30
N SER A 19 -46.79 -1.87 8.39
CA SER A 19 -45.78 -2.92 8.60
C SER A 19 -45.96 -4.00 7.56
N ALA A 20 -44.86 -4.53 7.02
CA ALA A 20 -44.86 -5.72 6.17
C ALA A 20 -45.62 -6.87 6.83
N GLN A 21 -46.40 -7.59 6.03
CA GLN A 21 -47.26 -8.70 6.45
C GLN A 21 -46.95 -9.98 5.67
N THR A 22 -47.41 -11.11 6.21
CA THR A 22 -47.36 -12.40 5.52
C THR A 22 -48.68 -12.67 4.81
N ARG A 23 -48.60 -13.16 3.57
CA ARG A 23 -49.71 -13.63 2.73
C ARG A 23 -49.54 -15.12 2.51
N TYR A 24 -50.53 -15.94 2.83
CA TYR A 24 -50.44 -17.39 2.72
C TYR A 24 -51.07 -17.88 1.42
N VAL A 25 -50.38 -18.80 0.73
CA VAL A 25 -50.83 -19.45 -0.51
C VAL A 25 -50.85 -20.96 -0.29
N SER A 26 -51.92 -21.64 -0.70
CA SER A 26 -52.04 -23.10 -0.62
C SER A 26 -52.70 -23.69 -1.86
N ALA A 27 -52.35 -24.93 -2.22
CA ALA A 27 -52.92 -25.61 -3.40
C ALA A 27 -54.46 -25.82 -3.32
N GLY A 28 -55.03 -25.81 -2.11
CA GLY A 28 -56.48 -25.86 -1.87
C GLY A 28 -57.08 -24.51 -1.47
N GLY A 29 -56.34 -23.42 -1.62
CA GLY A 29 -56.77 -22.06 -1.24
C GLY A 29 -57.87 -21.51 -2.14
N THR A 30 -58.29 -20.28 -1.86
CA THR A 30 -59.26 -19.54 -2.69
C THR A 30 -58.76 -18.12 -2.85
N ASP A 31 -58.76 -17.59 -4.08
CA ASP A 31 -58.38 -16.22 -4.39
C ASP A 31 -59.49 -15.23 -3.95
N ALA A 32 -59.64 -15.08 -2.63
CA ALA A 32 -60.57 -14.17 -1.99
C ALA A 32 -60.01 -13.64 -0.66
N GLY A 33 -60.24 -12.36 -0.37
CA GLY A 33 -59.76 -11.71 0.86
C GLY A 33 -58.28 -11.31 0.79
N ASP A 34 -57.68 -10.94 1.92
CA ASP A 34 -56.29 -10.44 1.99
C ASP A 34 -55.24 -11.53 2.23
N CYS A 35 -55.66 -12.79 2.39
CA CYS A 35 -54.81 -13.96 2.65
C CYS A 35 -53.79 -13.80 3.80
N SER A 36 -54.07 -12.94 4.78
CA SER A 36 -53.19 -12.67 5.92
C SER A 36 -53.20 -13.77 7.00
N LEU A 37 -54.16 -14.71 6.93
CA LEU A 37 -54.32 -15.78 7.91
C LEU A 37 -54.00 -17.16 7.29
N PRO A 38 -53.20 -18.02 7.96
CA PRO A 38 -52.87 -19.36 7.45
C PRO A 38 -54.09 -20.24 7.15
N GLY A 39 -55.20 -20.04 7.87
CA GLY A 39 -56.45 -20.80 7.71
C GLY A 39 -57.34 -20.30 6.56
N SER A 40 -56.98 -19.22 5.87
CA SER A 40 -57.70 -18.70 4.70
C SER A 40 -56.71 -18.26 3.62
N PRO A 41 -55.94 -19.20 3.05
CA PRO A 41 -54.90 -18.89 2.08
C PRO A 41 -55.46 -18.63 0.67
N CYS A 42 -54.73 -17.81 -0.09
CA CYS A 42 -54.89 -17.60 -1.52
C CYS A 42 -54.65 -18.92 -2.29
N ALA A 43 -55.22 -19.05 -3.50
CA ALA A 43 -54.95 -20.16 -4.41
C ALA A 43 -53.74 -19.90 -5.31
N THR A 44 -53.47 -18.64 -5.68
CA THR A 44 -52.41 -18.26 -6.62
C THR A 44 -51.40 -17.28 -6.04
N ILE A 45 -50.20 -17.25 -6.62
CA ILE A 45 -49.14 -16.29 -6.24
C ILE A 45 -49.58 -14.89 -6.68
N SER A 46 -50.08 -14.74 -7.92
CA SER A 46 -50.51 -13.45 -8.45
C SER A 46 -51.57 -12.77 -7.58
N TYR A 47 -52.55 -13.51 -7.08
CA TYR A 47 -53.58 -12.94 -6.23
C TYR A 47 -53.02 -12.53 -4.86
N ALA A 48 -52.16 -13.35 -4.25
CA ALA A 48 -51.48 -12.95 -3.02
C ALA A 48 -50.62 -11.69 -3.19
N VAL A 49 -49.96 -11.54 -4.35
CA VAL A 49 -49.20 -10.32 -4.70
C VAL A 49 -50.13 -9.13 -4.93
N SER A 50 -51.31 -9.29 -5.55
CA SER A 50 -52.25 -8.17 -5.74
C SER A 50 -52.75 -7.60 -4.41
N GLU A 51 -52.84 -8.43 -3.36
CA GLU A 51 -53.21 -8.04 -1.99
C GLU A 51 -52.02 -7.60 -1.11
N ALA A 52 -50.79 -7.80 -1.58
CA ALA A 52 -49.57 -7.41 -0.86
C ALA A 52 -49.26 -5.90 -0.97
N VAL A 53 -48.52 -5.38 -0.01
CA VAL A 53 -47.77 -4.11 -0.15
C VAL A 53 -46.27 -4.40 -0.28
N ALA A 54 -45.49 -3.39 -0.69
CA ALA A 54 -44.03 -3.54 -0.83
C ALA A 54 -43.39 -3.96 0.52
N GLY A 55 -42.52 -4.97 0.48
CA GLY A 55 -41.87 -5.59 1.64
C GLY A 55 -42.60 -6.81 2.22
N ASP A 56 -43.81 -7.15 1.75
CA ASP A 56 -44.56 -8.31 2.24
C ASP A 56 -43.90 -9.65 1.86
N SER A 57 -44.28 -10.71 2.58
CA SER A 57 -43.88 -12.10 2.27
C SER A 57 -45.07 -12.94 1.80
N VAL A 58 -44.97 -13.57 0.64
CA VAL A 58 -45.93 -14.55 0.11
C VAL A 58 -45.41 -15.96 0.39
N VAL A 59 -46.04 -16.65 1.34
CA VAL A 59 -45.59 -17.95 1.85
C VAL A 59 -46.46 -19.08 1.30
N LEU A 60 -45.85 -19.99 0.54
CA LEU A 60 -46.51 -21.14 -0.08
C LEU A 60 -46.41 -22.37 0.81
N SER A 61 -47.54 -23.02 1.12
CA SER A 61 -47.51 -24.34 1.77
C SER A 61 -46.97 -25.41 0.82
N SER A 62 -46.42 -26.50 1.35
CA SER A 62 -46.11 -27.70 0.56
C SER A 62 -47.36 -28.19 -0.17
N GLY A 63 -47.22 -28.63 -1.41
CA GLY A 63 -48.33 -29.09 -2.24
C GLY A 63 -48.04 -28.96 -3.73
N ASN A 64 -48.95 -29.48 -4.56
CA ASN A 64 -48.86 -29.40 -6.02
C ASN A 64 -49.73 -28.25 -6.53
N TYR A 65 -49.11 -27.26 -7.16
CA TYR A 65 -49.74 -26.11 -7.76
C TYR A 65 -49.73 -26.28 -9.28
N ALA A 66 -50.90 -26.39 -9.90
CA ALA A 66 -51.03 -26.50 -11.34
C ALA A 66 -51.54 -25.17 -11.91
N PHE A 67 -50.62 -24.28 -12.27
CA PHE A 67 -50.97 -22.97 -12.80
C PHE A 67 -51.32 -23.06 -14.29
N THR A 68 -52.52 -22.59 -14.64
CA THR A 68 -52.97 -22.52 -16.05
C THR A 68 -52.64 -21.18 -16.71
N SER A 69 -52.16 -20.21 -15.94
CA SER A 69 -51.77 -18.86 -16.37
C SER A 69 -50.48 -18.42 -15.68
N THR A 70 -49.77 -17.47 -16.30
CA THR A 70 -48.56 -16.86 -15.76
C THR A 70 -48.80 -16.26 -14.37
N GLN A 71 -47.86 -16.48 -13.46
CA GLN A 71 -47.85 -15.87 -12.13
C GLN A 71 -47.05 -14.56 -12.17
N LEU A 72 -47.70 -13.42 -11.94
CA LEU A 72 -47.09 -12.09 -12.01
C LEU A 72 -46.67 -11.62 -10.61
N ILE A 73 -45.43 -11.17 -10.49
CA ILE A 73 -44.89 -10.51 -9.31
C ILE A 73 -44.50 -9.08 -9.71
N ASP A 74 -45.37 -8.11 -9.42
CA ASP A 74 -45.22 -6.70 -9.81
C ASP A 74 -45.04 -5.75 -8.61
N LYS A 75 -44.70 -6.30 -7.44
CA LYS A 75 -44.36 -5.58 -6.21
C LYS A 75 -43.10 -6.16 -5.59
N ASP A 76 -42.38 -5.33 -4.84
CA ASP A 76 -41.26 -5.75 -3.98
C ASP A 76 -41.79 -6.69 -2.89
N VAL A 77 -41.61 -8.00 -3.06
CA VAL A 77 -42.09 -9.03 -2.12
C VAL A 77 -41.12 -10.21 -2.05
N THR A 78 -41.18 -10.95 -0.95
CA THR A 78 -40.52 -12.26 -0.82
C THR A 78 -41.51 -13.38 -1.06
N VAL A 79 -41.38 -14.12 -2.17
CA VAL A 79 -42.14 -15.36 -2.43
C VAL A 79 -41.33 -16.56 -1.94
N THR A 80 -41.83 -17.28 -0.95
CA THR A 80 -41.05 -18.34 -0.29
C THR A 80 -41.87 -19.58 0.08
N ALA A 81 -41.22 -20.74 0.12
CA ALA A 81 -41.80 -21.95 0.69
C ALA A 81 -41.94 -21.85 2.21
N ALA A 82 -43.07 -22.31 2.76
CA ALA A 82 -43.26 -22.45 4.21
C ALA A 82 -42.27 -23.43 4.85
N ASN A 83 -41.81 -24.42 4.08
CA ASN A 83 -40.78 -25.38 4.47
C ASN A 83 -39.90 -25.71 3.27
N ILE A 84 -38.65 -25.26 3.29
CA ILE A 84 -37.69 -25.44 2.19
C ILE A 84 -37.26 -26.91 1.99
N ALA A 85 -37.38 -27.75 3.02
CA ALA A 85 -37.14 -29.20 2.91
C ALA A 85 -38.32 -29.93 2.23
N SER A 86 -39.48 -29.28 2.12
CA SER A 86 -40.67 -29.79 1.44
C SER A 86 -41.23 -28.71 0.50
N LYS A 87 -40.46 -28.44 -0.55
CA LYS A 87 -40.73 -27.36 -1.52
C LYS A 87 -42.11 -27.54 -2.18
N PRO A 88 -42.89 -26.46 -2.38
CA PRO A 88 -44.08 -26.50 -3.22
C PRO A 88 -43.70 -26.87 -4.66
N VAL A 89 -44.45 -27.79 -5.26
CA VAL A 89 -44.22 -28.25 -6.62
C VAL A 89 -45.15 -27.51 -7.57
N ILE A 90 -44.58 -26.69 -8.44
CA ILE A 90 -45.28 -25.86 -9.41
C ILE A 90 -45.17 -26.53 -10.78
N THR A 91 -46.31 -26.88 -11.37
CA THR A 91 -46.43 -27.21 -12.79
C THR A 91 -47.18 -26.09 -13.49
N THR A 92 -46.89 -25.88 -14.78
CA THR A 92 -47.56 -24.83 -15.55
C THR A 92 -47.81 -25.26 -16.99
N SER A 93 -48.90 -24.75 -17.57
CA SER A 93 -49.14 -24.76 -19.01
C SER A 93 -48.90 -23.40 -19.68
N ALA A 94 -48.54 -22.37 -18.92
CA ALA A 94 -48.28 -21.02 -19.43
C ALA A 94 -46.87 -20.92 -20.03
N SER A 95 -46.70 -20.11 -21.09
CA SER A 95 -45.42 -19.90 -21.78
C SER A 95 -44.30 -19.45 -20.84
N ASP A 96 -44.62 -18.55 -19.91
CA ASP A 96 -43.74 -18.10 -18.84
C ASP A 96 -44.42 -18.43 -17.50
N ALA A 97 -43.77 -19.21 -16.63
CA ALA A 97 -44.37 -19.70 -15.39
C ALA A 97 -44.54 -18.57 -14.37
N ILE A 98 -43.45 -17.86 -14.08
CA ILE A 98 -43.40 -16.71 -13.18
C ILE A 98 -42.76 -15.53 -13.92
N VAL A 99 -43.42 -14.38 -13.90
CA VAL A 99 -42.91 -13.12 -14.44
C VAL A 99 -42.69 -12.13 -13.30
N VAL A 100 -41.48 -11.58 -13.23
CA VAL A 100 -41.09 -10.55 -12.25
C VAL A 100 -41.02 -9.20 -12.95
N ASN A 101 -41.75 -8.21 -12.44
CA ASN A 101 -41.82 -6.84 -12.96
C ASN A 101 -41.63 -5.79 -11.85
N ALA A 102 -40.84 -6.09 -10.83
CA ALA A 102 -40.51 -5.19 -9.73
C ALA A 102 -39.07 -5.38 -9.24
N ASN A 103 -38.58 -4.38 -8.51
CA ASN A 103 -37.29 -4.43 -7.81
C ASN A 103 -37.44 -5.14 -6.46
N GLY A 104 -36.33 -5.65 -5.90
CA GLY A 104 -36.28 -6.20 -4.54
C GLY A 104 -36.95 -7.57 -4.36
N VAL A 105 -37.45 -8.17 -5.44
CA VAL A 105 -38.17 -9.44 -5.38
C VAL A 105 -37.23 -10.58 -4.98
N THR A 106 -37.66 -11.40 -4.02
CA THR A 106 -36.98 -12.64 -3.65
C THR A 106 -37.86 -13.84 -3.95
N ILE A 107 -37.32 -14.86 -4.62
CA ILE A 107 -37.96 -16.16 -4.84
C ILE A 107 -37.10 -17.24 -4.17
N ASN A 108 -37.63 -17.86 -3.11
CA ASN A 108 -36.90 -18.77 -2.25
C ASN A 108 -37.58 -20.13 -2.05
N GLY A 109 -36.89 -21.20 -2.42
CA GLY A 109 -37.28 -22.57 -2.04
C GLY A 109 -38.43 -23.16 -2.85
N LEU A 110 -38.66 -22.72 -4.09
CA LEU A 110 -39.70 -23.26 -4.96
C LEU A 110 -39.18 -24.42 -5.82
N ARG A 111 -40.06 -25.36 -6.19
CA ARG A 111 -39.77 -26.39 -7.18
C ARG A 111 -40.64 -26.22 -8.42
N LEU A 112 -40.06 -25.82 -9.55
CA LEU A 112 -40.75 -25.70 -10.83
C LEU A 112 -40.48 -26.96 -11.67
N GLN A 113 -41.54 -27.63 -12.12
CA GLN A 113 -41.48 -28.78 -13.03
C GLN A 113 -42.10 -28.39 -14.36
N LEU A 114 -41.24 -28.25 -15.38
CA LEU A 114 -41.62 -27.67 -16.67
C LEU A 114 -41.73 -28.76 -17.74
N GLY A 115 -42.96 -28.97 -18.24
CA GLY A 115 -43.29 -29.94 -19.30
C GLY A 115 -43.08 -29.38 -20.70
N LEU A 116 -41.83 -29.40 -21.19
CA LEU A 116 -41.41 -28.79 -22.46
C LEU A 116 -42.01 -29.50 -23.70
N SER A 117 -43.22 -29.08 -24.12
CA SER A 117 -43.98 -29.68 -25.23
C SER A 117 -44.21 -28.77 -26.45
N ALA A 118 -43.88 -27.48 -26.37
CA ALA A 118 -44.09 -26.50 -27.44
C ALA A 118 -42.83 -26.22 -28.28
N THR A 119 -43.01 -25.79 -29.53
CA THR A 119 -41.96 -25.32 -30.46
C THR A 119 -41.32 -24.00 -30.04
N GLU A 120 -42.00 -23.18 -29.25
CA GLU A 120 -41.41 -22.04 -28.53
C GLU A 120 -41.37 -22.42 -27.04
N GLY A 121 -40.16 -22.56 -26.49
CA GLY A 121 -39.93 -23.23 -25.21
C GLY A 121 -40.58 -22.52 -24.03
N LEU A 122 -41.21 -23.31 -23.14
CA LEU A 122 -41.64 -22.85 -21.82
C LEU A 122 -40.44 -22.23 -21.06
N LYS A 123 -40.71 -21.16 -20.31
CA LYS A 123 -39.75 -20.50 -19.43
C LYS A 123 -40.19 -20.59 -17.98
N GLY A 124 -39.25 -20.85 -17.08
CA GLY A 124 -39.51 -20.92 -15.64
C GLY A 124 -39.74 -19.53 -15.04
N ILE A 125 -38.65 -18.86 -14.66
CA ILE A 125 -38.68 -17.51 -14.09
C ILE A 125 -38.20 -16.52 -15.13
N VAL A 126 -39.00 -15.49 -15.38
CA VAL A 126 -38.76 -14.51 -16.45
C VAL A 126 -38.81 -13.10 -15.90
N SER A 127 -37.90 -12.27 -16.37
CA SER A 127 -37.99 -10.82 -16.19
C SER A 127 -37.56 -10.11 -17.46
N SER A 128 -38.40 -9.19 -17.93
CA SER A 128 -38.16 -8.36 -19.14
C SER A 128 -38.42 -6.86 -18.94
N ALA A 129 -38.89 -6.46 -17.74
CA ALA A 129 -39.18 -5.08 -17.36
C ALA A 129 -38.01 -4.45 -16.58
N ALA A 130 -38.18 -3.23 -16.05
CA ALA A 130 -37.23 -2.66 -15.11
C ALA A 130 -37.32 -3.40 -13.75
N PHE A 131 -36.46 -4.39 -13.55
CA PHE A 131 -36.21 -5.07 -12.27
C PHE A 131 -34.82 -4.69 -11.75
N ASP A 132 -34.57 -4.85 -10.46
CA ASP A 132 -33.25 -4.70 -9.86
C ASP A 132 -33.25 -5.40 -8.50
N ASN A 133 -32.12 -5.95 -8.10
CA ASN A 133 -31.99 -6.75 -6.87
C ASN A 133 -32.97 -7.94 -6.82
N LEU A 134 -33.09 -8.68 -7.93
CA LEU A 134 -33.85 -9.94 -7.95
C LEU A 134 -33.00 -11.05 -7.33
N THR A 135 -33.51 -11.69 -6.27
CA THR A 135 -32.86 -12.81 -5.61
C THR A 135 -33.59 -14.12 -5.91
N LEU A 136 -32.88 -15.10 -6.47
CA LEU A 136 -33.33 -16.47 -6.67
C LEU A 136 -32.48 -17.38 -5.80
N THR A 137 -33.06 -17.95 -4.74
CA THR A 137 -32.31 -18.76 -3.78
C THR A 137 -32.97 -20.10 -3.47
N ASN A 138 -32.18 -21.18 -3.36
CA ASN A 138 -32.63 -22.52 -2.97
C ASN A 138 -33.73 -23.14 -3.86
N ASN A 139 -33.90 -22.68 -5.10
CA ASN A 139 -34.95 -23.19 -5.98
C ASN A 139 -34.50 -24.46 -6.71
N GLU A 140 -35.48 -25.25 -7.15
CA GLU A 140 -35.30 -26.38 -8.07
C GLU A 140 -36.09 -26.11 -9.33
N ILE A 141 -35.43 -25.89 -10.46
CA ILE A 141 -36.10 -25.65 -11.75
C ILE A 141 -35.75 -26.79 -12.67
N LEU A 142 -36.72 -27.68 -12.88
CA LEU A 142 -36.51 -29.01 -13.44
C LEU A 142 -37.29 -29.20 -14.74
N SER A 143 -36.62 -29.73 -15.76
CA SER A 143 -37.25 -30.19 -16.99
C SER A 143 -37.85 -31.57 -16.78
N SER A 144 -39.15 -31.72 -17.00
CA SER A 144 -39.84 -33.01 -16.95
C SER A 144 -39.99 -33.66 -18.33
N LYS A 145 -39.32 -33.12 -19.35
CA LYS A 145 -39.42 -33.59 -20.74
C LYS A 145 -38.68 -34.93 -20.93
N PRO A 146 -39.27 -35.98 -21.51
CA PRO A 146 -38.57 -37.24 -21.80
C PRO A 146 -37.56 -37.12 -22.95
N VAL A 147 -36.38 -37.77 -22.81
CA VAL A 147 -35.27 -37.75 -23.79
C VAL A 147 -35.66 -38.23 -25.19
N ALA A 148 -36.65 -39.14 -25.30
CA ALA A 148 -37.09 -39.72 -26.58
C ALA A 148 -37.65 -38.70 -27.60
N THR A 149 -37.87 -37.45 -27.19
CA THR A 149 -38.51 -36.42 -28.02
C THR A 149 -37.57 -35.28 -28.45
N GLY A 150 -36.28 -35.34 -28.04
CA GLY A 150 -35.22 -34.40 -28.38
C GLY A 150 -35.35 -33.04 -27.68
N MET A 151 -34.24 -32.49 -27.18
CA MET A 151 -34.19 -31.23 -26.43
C MET A 151 -34.92 -30.06 -27.11
N VAL A 152 -35.64 -29.24 -26.33
CA VAL A 152 -36.22 -27.98 -26.80
C VAL A 152 -35.19 -26.87 -26.62
N PHE A 153 -34.44 -26.57 -27.68
CA PHE A 153 -33.37 -25.58 -27.63
C PHE A 153 -33.84 -24.19 -27.13
N GLY A 154 -35.04 -23.74 -27.52
CA GLY A 154 -35.61 -22.45 -27.10
C GLY A 154 -36.16 -22.38 -25.67
N SER A 155 -35.88 -23.37 -24.80
CA SER A 155 -36.35 -23.39 -23.40
C SER A 155 -35.38 -22.72 -22.43
N TYR A 156 -35.93 -22.14 -21.35
CA TYR A 156 -35.18 -21.42 -20.33
C TYR A 156 -35.65 -21.82 -18.93
N ALA A 157 -34.75 -22.23 -18.03
CA ALA A 157 -35.12 -22.35 -16.62
C ALA A 157 -35.32 -20.96 -16.00
N VAL A 158 -34.38 -20.05 -16.27
CA VAL A 158 -34.47 -18.63 -15.92
C VAL A 158 -34.11 -17.80 -17.15
N HIS A 159 -34.87 -16.74 -17.44
CA HIS A 159 -34.59 -15.82 -18.54
C HIS A 159 -34.75 -14.36 -18.08
N LEU A 160 -33.62 -13.66 -17.95
CA LEU A 160 -33.57 -12.28 -17.45
C LEU A 160 -32.90 -11.38 -18.49
N TYR A 161 -33.60 -10.35 -18.92
CA TYR A 161 -33.04 -9.32 -19.79
C TYR A 161 -33.75 -8.00 -19.49
N GLY A 162 -33.04 -6.88 -19.51
CA GLY A 162 -33.64 -5.61 -19.12
C GLY A 162 -32.80 -4.41 -19.47
N ALA A 163 -32.72 -3.46 -18.54
CA ALA A 163 -31.99 -2.21 -18.67
C ALA A 163 -30.54 -2.35 -18.15
N ALA A 164 -29.69 -1.41 -18.52
CA ALA A 164 -28.30 -1.40 -18.07
C ALA A 164 -28.20 -1.16 -16.55
N GLY A 165 -27.25 -1.84 -15.90
CA GLY A 165 -26.93 -1.61 -14.49
C GLY A 165 -27.76 -2.41 -13.47
N GLN A 166 -28.66 -3.29 -13.93
CA GLN A 166 -29.47 -4.14 -13.06
C GLN A 166 -28.61 -5.22 -12.40
N MET A 167 -28.93 -5.57 -11.16
CA MET A 167 -28.22 -6.58 -10.36
C MET A 167 -29.13 -7.74 -9.98
N ILE A 168 -28.55 -8.95 -9.94
CA ILE A 168 -29.22 -10.17 -9.47
C ILE A 168 -28.40 -10.92 -8.42
N THR A 169 -29.07 -11.78 -7.68
CA THR A 169 -28.43 -12.80 -6.84
C THR A 169 -29.07 -14.14 -7.16
N VAL A 170 -28.28 -15.09 -7.67
CA VAL A 170 -28.72 -16.45 -7.97
C VAL A 170 -27.85 -17.40 -7.16
N GLU A 171 -28.41 -17.98 -6.11
CA GLU A 171 -27.63 -18.78 -5.16
C GLU A 171 -28.30 -20.10 -4.75
N ASN A 172 -27.49 -21.14 -4.54
CA ASN A 172 -27.98 -22.42 -3.99
C ASN A 172 -29.10 -23.09 -4.81
N ASN A 173 -29.22 -22.77 -6.10
CA ASN A 173 -30.27 -23.34 -6.95
C ASN A 173 -29.80 -24.62 -7.65
N ILE A 174 -30.75 -25.49 -7.95
CA ILE A 174 -30.56 -26.67 -8.79
C ILE A 174 -31.39 -26.49 -10.06
N ILE A 175 -30.73 -26.46 -11.21
CA ILE A 175 -31.34 -26.34 -12.52
C ILE A 175 -30.93 -27.54 -13.36
N GLY A 176 -31.88 -28.28 -13.91
CA GLY A 176 -31.54 -29.45 -14.71
C GLY A 176 -32.69 -30.37 -15.04
N PRO A 177 -32.41 -31.62 -15.43
CA PRO A 177 -33.44 -32.61 -15.74
C PRO A 177 -33.99 -33.23 -14.44
N MET A 178 -35.30 -33.49 -14.40
CA MET A 178 -35.98 -33.94 -13.18
C MET A 178 -35.52 -35.33 -12.68
N ASN A 179 -35.16 -36.25 -13.59
CA ASN A 179 -34.70 -37.61 -13.25
C ASN A 179 -33.41 -37.98 -14.00
N GLY A 180 -32.43 -37.06 -14.05
CA GLY A 180 -31.16 -37.29 -14.73
C GLY A 180 -31.35 -37.75 -16.18
N PRO A 181 -30.75 -38.89 -16.61
CA PRO A 181 -30.72 -39.31 -18.02
C PRO A 181 -32.09 -39.70 -18.60
N ALA A 182 -33.14 -39.82 -17.78
CA ALA A 182 -34.49 -40.07 -18.29
C ALA A 182 -35.17 -38.82 -18.85
N ASN A 183 -34.67 -37.62 -18.51
CA ASN A 183 -35.23 -36.35 -18.92
C ASN A 183 -34.22 -35.48 -19.67
N ASP A 184 -34.70 -34.74 -20.68
CA ASP A 184 -33.89 -33.79 -21.44
C ASP A 184 -33.60 -32.53 -20.62
N ASN A 185 -32.41 -31.97 -20.85
CA ASN A 185 -31.98 -30.69 -20.32
C ASN A 185 -32.75 -29.50 -20.92
N PHE A 186 -32.65 -28.35 -20.25
CA PHE A 186 -33.02 -27.07 -20.86
C PHE A 186 -32.03 -26.69 -21.95
N GLY A 187 -32.51 -25.93 -22.93
CA GLY A 187 -31.60 -25.26 -23.87
C GLY A 187 -30.75 -24.20 -23.19
N ARG A 188 -31.34 -23.44 -22.23
CA ARG A 188 -30.63 -22.53 -21.34
C ARG A 188 -31.03 -22.79 -19.88
N GLY A 189 -30.05 -22.94 -19.00
CA GLY A 189 -30.26 -22.86 -17.56
C GLY A 189 -30.59 -21.41 -17.19
N LEU A 190 -29.56 -20.57 -17.20
CA LEU A 190 -29.69 -19.12 -17.06
C LEU A 190 -29.51 -18.45 -18.43
N GLY A 191 -30.59 -17.94 -19.02
CA GLY A 191 -30.52 -17.01 -20.14
C GLY A 191 -30.43 -15.59 -19.62
N LEU A 192 -29.27 -14.93 -19.77
CA LEU A 192 -29.06 -13.57 -19.32
C LEU A 192 -28.78 -12.67 -20.53
N GLY A 193 -29.65 -11.68 -20.73
CA GLY A 193 -29.65 -10.80 -21.89
C GLY A 193 -30.27 -11.42 -23.14
N LEU A 194 -30.39 -10.59 -24.18
CA LEU A 194 -30.96 -10.99 -25.47
C LEU A 194 -30.22 -10.29 -26.62
N ASN A 195 -29.59 -11.07 -27.49
CA ASN A 195 -28.87 -10.57 -28.66
C ASN A 195 -29.72 -9.58 -29.47
N GLY A 196 -29.31 -8.30 -29.48
CA GLY A 196 -29.92 -7.23 -30.27
C GLY A 196 -31.21 -6.61 -29.72
N ALA A 197 -31.68 -7.00 -28.53
CA ALA A 197 -32.96 -6.53 -27.99
C ALA A 197 -33.00 -6.28 -26.46
N GLY A 198 -31.98 -6.67 -25.68
CA GLY A 198 -31.90 -6.36 -24.24
C GLY A 198 -30.54 -6.71 -23.63
N VAL A 199 -30.12 -5.96 -22.61
CA VAL A 199 -28.84 -6.21 -21.91
C VAL A 199 -29.03 -7.16 -20.73
N ALA A 200 -27.96 -7.83 -20.32
CA ALA A 200 -27.98 -8.72 -19.18
C ALA A 200 -27.64 -7.99 -17.87
N PRO A 201 -28.23 -8.42 -16.73
CA PRO A 201 -27.89 -7.90 -15.42
C PRO A 201 -26.50 -8.39 -14.98
N GLY A 202 -25.85 -7.64 -14.09
CA GLY A 202 -24.69 -8.08 -13.31
C GLY A 202 -25.09 -8.74 -12.00
N GLY A 203 -24.14 -8.92 -11.08
CA GLY A 203 -24.39 -9.45 -9.73
C GLY A 203 -23.80 -10.84 -9.47
N ILE A 204 -24.41 -11.59 -8.55
CA ILE A 204 -23.80 -12.80 -7.97
C ILE A 204 -24.52 -14.04 -8.49
N ILE A 205 -23.77 -15.01 -9.01
CA ILE A 205 -24.23 -16.35 -9.37
C ILE A 205 -23.35 -17.35 -8.62
N HIS A 206 -23.83 -17.83 -7.47
CA HIS A 206 -22.99 -18.53 -6.49
C HIS A 206 -23.56 -19.88 -6.04
N ASN A 207 -22.72 -20.91 -5.94
CA ASN A 207 -23.11 -22.21 -5.36
C ASN A 207 -24.34 -22.86 -6.01
N ASN A 208 -24.48 -22.77 -7.33
CA ASN A 208 -25.58 -23.40 -8.07
C ASN A 208 -25.11 -24.68 -8.76
N GLY A 209 -26.00 -25.67 -8.85
CA GLY A 209 -25.84 -26.82 -9.74
C GLY A 209 -26.68 -26.63 -11.00
N ILE A 210 -26.05 -26.44 -12.15
CA ILE A 210 -26.75 -26.11 -13.40
C ILE A 210 -26.35 -27.10 -14.49
N ALA A 211 -27.33 -27.87 -14.96
CA ALA A 211 -27.23 -28.76 -16.11
C ALA A 211 -28.16 -28.29 -17.24
N ALA A 212 -27.58 -27.85 -18.35
CA ALA A 212 -28.30 -27.36 -19.52
C ALA A 212 -27.38 -27.41 -20.75
N TYR A 213 -27.90 -27.24 -21.97
CA TYR A 213 -27.00 -27.09 -23.13
C TYR A 213 -26.11 -25.85 -22.97
N TYR A 214 -26.74 -24.69 -22.74
CA TYR A 214 -26.06 -23.54 -22.15
C TYR A 214 -26.41 -23.47 -20.66
N THR A 215 -25.44 -23.73 -19.78
CA THR A 215 -25.63 -23.56 -18.34
C THR A 215 -25.94 -22.11 -18.03
N ILE A 216 -25.10 -21.21 -18.54
CA ILE A 216 -25.31 -19.77 -18.52
C ILE A 216 -25.06 -19.25 -19.94
N HIS A 217 -26.09 -18.65 -20.51
CA HIS A 217 -26.03 -17.95 -21.79
C HIS A 217 -26.03 -16.45 -21.50
N TYR A 218 -24.84 -15.87 -21.31
CA TYR A 218 -24.65 -14.51 -20.81
C TYR A 218 -24.26 -13.56 -21.94
N THR A 219 -25.23 -12.78 -22.40
CA THR A 219 -25.12 -11.92 -23.58
C THR A 219 -25.30 -10.45 -23.20
N VAL A 220 -24.37 -9.61 -23.63
CA VAL A 220 -24.34 -8.17 -23.31
C VAL A 220 -24.45 -7.88 -21.79
N PRO A 221 -23.56 -8.45 -20.94
CA PRO A 221 -23.39 -8.00 -19.55
C PRO A 221 -23.27 -6.49 -19.46
N SER A 222 -24.16 -5.85 -18.70
CA SER A 222 -24.19 -4.38 -18.55
C SER A 222 -23.65 -3.87 -17.22
N ALA A 223 -23.33 -4.78 -16.30
CA ALA A 223 -22.73 -4.51 -14.99
C ALA A 223 -21.81 -5.66 -14.61
N SER A 224 -20.91 -5.40 -13.64
CA SER A 224 -19.97 -6.40 -13.15
C SER A 224 -20.68 -7.60 -12.51
N ALA A 225 -20.08 -8.79 -12.61
CA ALA A 225 -20.66 -10.02 -12.10
C ALA A 225 -19.62 -10.98 -11.52
N ASP A 226 -20.03 -11.72 -10.49
CA ASP A 226 -19.25 -12.78 -9.86
C ASP A 226 -19.98 -14.12 -10.03
N ILE A 227 -19.39 -15.02 -10.79
CA ILE A 227 -19.89 -16.38 -11.06
C ILE A 227 -18.97 -17.34 -10.34
N THR A 228 -19.34 -17.76 -9.13
CA THR A 228 -18.44 -18.55 -8.29
C THR A 228 -19.04 -19.80 -7.67
N ASP A 229 -18.19 -20.80 -7.41
CA ASP A 229 -18.55 -21.99 -6.63
C ASP A 229 -19.70 -22.81 -7.26
N ASN A 230 -19.93 -22.69 -8.57
CA ASN A 230 -21.00 -23.41 -9.26
C ASN A 230 -20.50 -24.74 -9.83
N VAL A 231 -21.41 -25.69 -10.00
CA VAL A 231 -21.20 -26.90 -10.80
C VAL A 231 -21.97 -26.77 -12.10
N LEU A 232 -21.24 -26.69 -13.22
CA LEU A 232 -21.77 -26.34 -14.53
C LEU A 232 -21.60 -27.52 -15.51
N ALA A 233 -22.72 -28.14 -15.88
CA ALA A 233 -22.80 -29.23 -16.84
C ALA A 233 -23.40 -28.78 -18.17
N GLY A 234 -22.53 -28.22 -19.01
CA GLY A 234 -22.85 -27.62 -20.30
C GLY A 234 -21.96 -26.42 -20.59
N ILE A 235 -22.39 -25.57 -21.52
CA ILE A 235 -21.60 -24.43 -21.98
C ILE A 235 -21.96 -23.18 -21.18
N LEU A 236 -20.96 -22.56 -20.53
CA LEU A 236 -21.05 -21.16 -20.16
C LEU A 236 -20.62 -20.33 -21.37
N MET A 237 -21.50 -19.47 -21.87
CA MET A 237 -21.18 -18.52 -22.93
C MET A 237 -21.16 -17.11 -22.36
N TYR A 238 -20.07 -16.39 -22.59
CA TYR A 238 -19.89 -14.99 -22.22
C TYR A 238 -19.62 -14.15 -23.47
N ASN A 239 -20.54 -13.23 -23.79
CA ASN A 239 -20.57 -12.58 -25.09
C ASN A 239 -20.81 -11.07 -25.01
N THR A 240 -19.94 -10.30 -25.69
CA THR A 240 -20.06 -8.85 -25.91
C THR A 240 -20.42 -8.02 -24.67
N PRO A 241 -19.67 -8.12 -23.56
CA PRO A 241 -19.90 -7.26 -22.40
C PRO A 241 -19.75 -5.77 -22.74
N VAL A 242 -20.44 -4.93 -21.97
CA VAL A 242 -20.27 -3.48 -22.04
C VAL A 242 -18.86 -3.12 -21.58
N THR A 243 -18.20 -2.22 -22.31
CA THR A 243 -16.86 -1.72 -21.96
C THR A 243 -16.77 -1.23 -20.51
N GLY A 244 -15.69 -1.61 -19.82
CA GLY A 244 -15.42 -1.25 -18.43
C GLY A 244 -16.04 -2.17 -17.37
N THR A 245 -16.88 -3.15 -17.74
CA THR A 245 -17.37 -4.14 -16.78
C THR A 245 -16.28 -5.13 -16.39
N ILE A 246 -16.36 -5.64 -15.15
CA ILE A 246 -15.49 -6.69 -14.64
C ILE A 246 -16.34 -7.92 -14.34
N THR A 247 -16.01 -9.06 -14.93
CA THR A 247 -16.65 -10.33 -14.59
C THR A 247 -15.61 -11.29 -14.03
N THR A 248 -15.93 -11.93 -12.92
CA THR A 248 -15.13 -12.99 -12.30
C THR A 248 -15.86 -14.32 -12.50
N VAL A 249 -15.17 -15.32 -13.02
CA VAL A 249 -15.61 -16.72 -13.09
C VAL A 249 -14.59 -17.50 -12.26
N ALA A 250 -14.94 -17.85 -11.02
CA ALA A 250 -13.97 -18.45 -10.11
C ALA A 250 -14.48 -19.62 -9.27
N ASN A 251 -13.62 -20.56 -8.90
CA ASN A 251 -13.96 -21.70 -8.04
C ASN A 251 -15.10 -22.58 -8.59
N ASN A 252 -15.38 -22.56 -9.90
CA ASN A 252 -16.43 -23.38 -10.49
C ASN A 252 -15.88 -24.72 -10.94
N THR A 253 -16.71 -25.75 -10.89
CA THR A 253 -16.46 -27.03 -11.54
C THR A 253 -17.24 -27.09 -12.86
N PHE A 254 -16.54 -27.12 -13.98
CA PHE A 254 -17.09 -27.37 -15.30
C PHE A 254 -16.95 -28.87 -15.62
N ASP A 255 -18.07 -29.59 -15.57
CA ASP A 255 -18.11 -31.03 -15.82
C ASP A 255 -19.35 -31.38 -16.65
N PRO A 256 -19.24 -31.93 -17.88
CA PRO A 256 -20.41 -32.35 -18.64
C PRO A 256 -21.20 -33.53 -18.01
N ILE A 257 -20.75 -34.13 -16.90
CA ILE A 257 -21.41 -35.19 -16.09
C ILE A 257 -21.62 -36.53 -16.82
N ASP A 258 -21.72 -36.56 -18.16
CA ASP A 258 -21.86 -37.76 -19.00
C ASP A 258 -20.96 -37.68 -20.27
N PRO A 259 -20.19 -38.73 -20.61
CA PRO A 259 -19.41 -38.83 -21.85
C PRO A 259 -20.21 -38.57 -23.14
N LEU A 260 -21.50 -38.93 -23.19
CA LEU A 260 -22.36 -38.65 -24.34
C LEU A 260 -22.65 -37.16 -24.48
N LEU A 261 -22.80 -36.43 -23.37
CA LEU A 261 -22.93 -34.97 -23.41
C LEU A 261 -21.59 -34.34 -23.79
N ALA A 262 -20.49 -34.79 -23.18
CA ALA A 262 -19.14 -34.30 -23.45
C ALA A 262 -18.80 -34.31 -24.96
N ASN A 263 -19.09 -35.42 -25.65
CA ASN A 263 -18.85 -35.56 -27.09
C ASN A 263 -19.66 -34.60 -27.97
N ASN A 264 -20.79 -34.09 -27.47
CA ASN A 264 -21.68 -33.18 -28.20
C ASN A 264 -21.41 -31.70 -27.88
N LEU A 265 -20.59 -31.39 -26.89
CA LEU A 265 -20.18 -30.02 -26.56
C LEU A 265 -18.87 -29.69 -27.29
N TYR A 266 -18.81 -28.50 -27.89
CA TYR A 266 -17.57 -28.02 -28.51
C TYR A 266 -16.61 -27.40 -27.48
N ALA A 267 -17.14 -26.75 -26.45
CA ALA A 267 -16.40 -26.12 -25.35
C ALA A 267 -17.18 -26.25 -24.02
N LEU A 268 -16.53 -26.03 -22.87
CA LEU A 268 -17.20 -25.87 -21.57
C LEU A 268 -17.40 -24.39 -21.21
N LEU A 269 -16.43 -23.54 -21.57
CA LEU A 269 -16.50 -22.10 -21.46
C LEU A 269 -16.19 -21.47 -22.82
N GLU A 270 -17.07 -20.58 -23.26
CA GLU A 270 -16.91 -19.87 -24.52
C GLU A 270 -16.95 -18.36 -24.32
N LEU A 271 -15.91 -17.70 -24.81
CA LEU A 271 -15.74 -16.25 -24.76
C LEU A 271 -15.91 -15.70 -26.17
N ARG A 272 -16.75 -14.69 -26.33
CA ARG A 272 -17.03 -14.08 -27.62
C ARG A 272 -16.96 -12.56 -27.52
N SER A 273 -16.10 -11.96 -28.35
CA SER A 273 -16.19 -10.54 -28.67
C SER A 273 -16.10 -9.62 -27.45
N ILE A 274 -15.16 -9.90 -26.54
CA ILE A 274 -14.89 -9.05 -25.38
C ILE A 274 -14.03 -7.86 -25.82
N ASP A 275 -14.55 -6.64 -25.65
CA ASP A 275 -13.86 -5.40 -26.01
C ASP A 275 -13.78 -4.44 -24.82
N ASN A 276 -12.56 -4.21 -24.34
CA ASN A 276 -12.28 -3.30 -23.23
C ASN A 276 -13.10 -3.59 -21.95
N ALA A 277 -13.41 -4.86 -21.70
CA ALA A 277 -13.92 -5.35 -20.43
C ALA A 277 -12.89 -6.31 -19.82
N THR A 278 -12.93 -6.50 -18.50
CA THR A 278 -12.05 -7.43 -17.82
C THR A 278 -12.81 -8.71 -17.48
N LEU A 279 -12.27 -9.86 -17.88
CA LEU A 279 -12.77 -11.17 -17.50
C LEU A 279 -11.67 -11.95 -16.78
N ASN A 280 -11.92 -12.26 -15.51
CA ASN A 280 -11.03 -13.09 -14.70
C ASN A 280 -11.61 -14.51 -14.62
N ILE A 281 -10.85 -15.50 -15.07
CA ILE A 281 -11.16 -16.93 -14.98
C ILE A 281 -10.14 -17.51 -14.01
N ASP A 282 -10.52 -17.69 -12.75
CA ASP A 282 -9.59 -17.97 -11.65
C ASP A 282 -9.97 -19.22 -10.86
N ASP A 283 -9.03 -20.11 -10.58
CA ASP A 283 -9.22 -21.27 -9.69
C ASP A 283 -10.44 -22.17 -10.05
N ASN A 284 -10.71 -22.37 -11.35
CA ASN A 284 -11.76 -23.28 -11.80
C ASN A 284 -11.20 -24.66 -12.17
N ASP A 285 -12.05 -25.68 -12.00
CA ASP A 285 -11.79 -27.05 -12.42
C ASP A 285 -12.56 -27.38 -13.71
N PHE A 286 -11.85 -27.57 -14.82
CA PHE A 286 -12.40 -28.04 -16.09
C PHE A 286 -12.13 -29.54 -16.24
N VAL A 287 -13.15 -30.37 -16.04
CA VAL A 287 -13.01 -31.82 -16.01
C VAL A 287 -13.83 -32.51 -17.10
N ASN A 288 -13.39 -33.68 -17.55
CA ASN A 288 -14.10 -34.57 -18.47
C ASN A 288 -14.50 -33.96 -19.83
N TYR A 289 -13.85 -32.88 -20.27
CA TYR A 289 -14.05 -32.36 -21.63
C TYR A 289 -13.35 -33.27 -22.65
N THR A 290 -13.98 -33.46 -23.81
CA THR A 290 -13.44 -34.27 -24.92
C THR A 290 -12.91 -33.43 -26.09
N ASN A 291 -13.40 -32.18 -26.20
CA ASN A 291 -13.06 -31.23 -27.25
C ASN A 291 -12.29 -30.06 -26.64
N ILE A 292 -12.91 -28.90 -26.42
CA ILE A 292 -12.26 -27.71 -25.87
C ILE A 292 -12.73 -27.49 -24.42
N ALA A 293 -11.85 -27.05 -23.51
CA ALA A 293 -12.30 -26.53 -22.22
C ALA A 293 -12.71 -25.07 -22.36
N ILE A 294 -11.79 -24.19 -22.75
CA ILE A 294 -12.02 -22.75 -22.98
C ILE A 294 -11.84 -22.42 -24.47
N LEU A 295 -12.89 -21.93 -25.11
CA LEU A 295 -12.81 -21.30 -26.43
C LEU A 295 -12.80 -19.79 -26.28
N ASN A 296 -11.63 -19.17 -26.52
CA ASN A 296 -11.44 -17.73 -26.46
C ASN A 296 -11.51 -17.12 -27.87
N SER A 297 -12.68 -16.61 -28.28
CA SER A 297 -12.93 -16.11 -29.63
C SER A 297 -13.02 -14.59 -29.67
N SER A 298 -12.19 -13.97 -30.51
CA SER A 298 -12.14 -12.53 -30.78
C SER A 298 -12.26 -11.67 -29.51
N SER A 299 -11.38 -11.83 -28.51
CA SER A 299 -11.59 -11.20 -27.19
C SER A 299 -10.30 -10.60 -26.62
N ASN A 300 -10.46 -9.48 -25.93
CA ASN A 300 -9.41 -8.70 -25.26
C ASN A 300 -9.74 -8.56 -23.77
N GLY A 301 -8.72 -8.54 -22.89
CA GLY A 301 -8.89 -8.33 -21.45
C GLY A 301 -9.24 -9.61 -20.68
N VAL A 302 -8.80 -10.77 -21.17
CA VAL A 302 -9.05 -12.09 -20.58
C VAL A 302 -7.87 -12.54 -19.72
N ASN A 303 -8.11 -12.88 -18.47
CA ASN A 303 -7.13 -13.43 -17.55
C ASN A 303 -7.53 -14.87 -17.19
N ILE A 304 -6.67 -15.85 -17.52
CA ILE A 304 -6.87 -17.27 -17.22
C ILE A 304 -5.80 -17.69 -16.21
N ILE A 305 -6.19 -17.78 -14.94
CA ILE A 305 -5.26 -17.89 -13.81
C ILE A 305 -5.66 -19.05 -12.88
N ASN A 306 -4.69 -19.80 -12.35
CA ASN A 306 -4.91 -20.85 -11.33
C ASN A 306 -5.91 -21.97 -11.70
N ASN A 307 -6.27 -22.16 -12.97
CA ASN A 307 -7.27 -23.17 -13.34
C ASN A 307 -6.64 -24.55 -13.52
N THR A 308 -7.41 -25.61 -13.26
CA THR A 308 -7.02 -26.99 -13.54
C THR A 308 -7.80 -27.55 -14.73
N PHE A 309 -7.08 -28.11 -15.71
CA PHE A 309 -7.65 -28.72 -16.90
C PHE A 309 -7.39 -30.22 -16.91
N THR A 310 -8.46 -31.02 -16.83
CA THR A 310 -8.41 -32.49 -16.82
C THR A 310 -9.34 -33.05 -17.89
N PRO A 311 -8.83 -33.35 -19.09
CA PRO A 311 -9.64 -33.90 -20.18
C PRO A 311 -10.14 -35.31 -19.85
N HIS A 312 -11.21 -35.74 -20.53
CA HIS A 312 -11.73 -37.10 -20.40
C HIS A 312 -10.69 -38.12 -20.90
N ALA A 313 -10.54 -39.25 -20.20
CA ALA A 313 -9.51 -40.26 -20.50
C ALA A 313 -9.61 -40.88 -21.91
N THR A 314 -10.77 -40.82 -22.56
CA THR A 314 -10.97 -41.31 -23.93
C THR A 314 -10.90 -40.21 -25.01
N ALA A 315 -10.59 -38.97 -24.63
CA ALA A 315 -10.47 -37.87 -25.57
C ALA A 315 -9.26 -38.08 -26.49
N THR A 316 -9.45 -37.93 -27.80
CA THR A 316 -8.38 -38.20 -28.78
C THR A 316 -7.62 -36.95 -29.21
N ASN A 317 -8.20 -35.76 -29.05
CA ASN A 317 -7.53 -34.50 -29.36
C ASN A 317 -8.11 -33.33 -28.53
N PRO A 318 -8.10 -33.42 -27.19
CA PRO A 318 -8.63 -32.35 -26.36
C PRO A 318 -7.71 -31.12 -26.38
N VAL A 319 -8.30 -29.94 -26.30
CA VAL A 319 -7.59 -28.65 -26.18
C VAL A 319 -8.04 -27.96 -24.89
N ALA A 320 -7.12 -27.61 -24.00
CA ALA A 320 -7.50 -26.88 -22.79
C ALA A 320 -7.92 -25.44 -23.13
N VAL A 321 -7.04 -24.65 -23.75
CA VAL A 321 -7.34 -23.27 -24.18
C VAL A 321 -7.16 -23.15 -25.68
N HIS A 322 -8.25 -22.83 -26.38
CA HIS A 322 -8.25 -22.55 -27.81
C HIS A 322 -8.49 -21.05 -28.03
N ALA A 323 -7.46 -20.29 -28.39
CA ALA A 323 -7.55 -18.87 -28.69
C ALA A 323 -7.70 -18.65 -30.20
N ASN A 324 -8.80 -18.02 -30.62
CA ASN A 324 -9.13 -17.87 -32.03
C ASN A 324 -9.55 -16.44 -32.40
N THR A 325 -9.09 -15.92 -33.53
CA THR A 325 -9.55 -14.61 -34.04
C THR A 325 -10.96 -14.67 -34.65
N LYS A 326 -11.53 -15.86 -34.85
CA LYS A 326 -12.89 -16.09 -35.38
C LYS A 326 -13.91 -16.35 -34.27
N THR A 327 -15.13 -15.86 -34.45
CA THR A 327 -16.28 -16.15 -33.56
C THR A 327 -17.29 -17.14 -34.15
N MET A 328 -17.99 -17.87 -33.28
CA MET A 328 -19.10 -18.76 -33.67
C MET A 328 -20.41 -17.97 -33.87
N THR A 329 -20.47 -17.17 -34.95
CA THR A 329 -21.65 -16.37 -35.31
C THR A 329 -22.10 -16.59 -36.75
N ASN A 330 -23.41 -16.48 -36.97
CA ASN A 330 -24.01 -16.51 -38.32
C ASN A 330 -23.96 -15.14 -39.00
N GLY A 331 -23.68 -14.06 -38.25
CA GLY A 331 -23.56 -12.70 -38.76
C GLY A 331 -22.22 -12.44 -39.44
N VAL A 332 -22.13 -11.32 -40.16
CA VAL A 332 -20.85 -10.83 -40.69
C VAL A 332 -19.97 -10.39 -39.52
N GLU A 333 -18.79 -10.97 -39.40
CA GLU A 333 -17.78 -10.55 -38.41
C GLU A 333 -17.22 -9.17 -38.81
N SER A 334 -17.15 -8.23 -37.87
CA SER A 334 -16.72 -6.84 -38.11
C SER A 334 -15.92 -6.23 -36.95
N TYR A 335 -15.20 -7.06 -36.19
CA TYR A 335 -14.47 -6.62 -34.99
C TYR A 335 -13.19 -5.86 -35.33
N THR A 336 -12.91 -4.80 -34.57
CA THR A 336 -11.80 -3.86 -34.82
C THR A 336 -10.63 -3.97 -33.83
N TYR A 337 -10.70 -4.88 -32.88
CA TYR A 337 -9.68 -5.08 -31.83
C TYR A 337 -8.96 -6.42 -31.98
N ALA A 338 -7.76 -6.50 -31.42
CA ALA A 338 -6.92 -7.69 -31.43
C ALA A 338 -7.20 -8.58 -30.21
N ASN A 339 -6.98 -9.90 -30.36
CA ASN A 339 -7.10 -10.84 -29.25
C ASN A 339 -5.98 -10.62 -28.23
N SER A 340 -6.33 -10.67 -26.95
CA SER A 340 -5.36 -10.63 -25.85
C SER A 340 -5.81 -11.54 -24.72
N PHE A 341 -4.84 -12.18 -24.07
CA PHE A 341 -5.08 -12.96 -22.87
C PHE A 341 -3.80 -13.14 -22.06
N ASN A 342 -3.95 -13.27 -20.75
CA ASN A 342 -2.88 -13.70 -19.85
C ASN A 342 -3.13 -15.14 -19.37
N LEU A 343 -2.08 -15.95 -19.34
CA LEU A 343 -2.10 -17.34 -18.89
C LEU A 343 -1.03 -17.55 -17.82
N SER A 344 -1.44 -17.72 -16.55
CA SER A 344 -0.50 -17.93 -15.45
C SER A 344 -1.02 -18.89 -14.37
N SER A 345 -0.11 -19.62 -13.72
CA SER A 345 -0.43 -20.57 -12.63
C SER A 345 -1.44 -21.68 -12.94
N ASN A 346 -1.74 -21.98 -14.20
CA ASN A 346 -2.70 -23.02 -14.56
C ASN A 346 -2.06 -24.42 -14.58
N THR A 347 -2.84 -25.48 -14.38
CA THR A 347 -2.40 -26.88 -14.50
C THR A 347 -3.07 -27.57 -15.69
N PHE A 348 -2.27 -28.08 -16.64
CA PHE A 348 -2.73 -28.77 -17.84
C PHE A 348 -2.40 -30.26 -17.80
N ASN A 349 -3.40 -31.11 -17.60
CA ASN A 349 -3.21 -32.57 -17.56
C ASN A 349 -3.44 -33.23 -18.92
N ALA A 350 -2.71 -34.32 -19.20
CA ALA A 350 -2.93 -35.13 -20.40
C ALA A 350 -4.00 -36.22 -20.16
N PRO A 351 -4.82 -36.60 -21.15
CA PRO A 351 -5.74 -37.73 -21.02
C PRO A 351 -5.01 -39.08 -21.14
N ALA A 352 -3.90 -39.10 -21.89
CA ALA A 352 -3.01 -40.22 -22.14
C ALA A 352 -1.70 -39.68 -22.76
N ALA A 353 -0.63 -40.49 -22.73
CA ALA A 353 0.66 -40.12 -23.32
C ALA A 353 0.57 -39.83 -24.84
N GLY A 354 1.11 -38.69 -25.23
CA GLY A 354 1.17 -38.20 -26.61
C GLY A 354 -0.15 -37.67 -27.15
N VAL A 355 -1.10 -37.29 -26.27
CA VAL A 355 -2.43 -36.81 -26.67
C VAL A 355 -2.73 -35.46 -26.03
N GLY A 356 -3.38 -34.58 -26.79
CA GLY A 356 -3.93 -33.32 -26.30
C GLY A 356 -2.98 -32.13 -26.39
N THR A 357 -3.58 -30.94 -26.32
CA THR A 357 -2.89 -29.66 -26.44
C THR A 357 -3.29 -28.74 -25.29
N ALA A 358 -2.32 -28.13 -24.61
CA ALA A 358 -2.62 -27.15 -23.57
C ALA A 358 -3.12 -25.83 -24.19
N LEU A 359 -2.32 -25.21 -25.07
CA LEU A 359 -2.69 -23.95 -25.73
C LEU A 359 -2.66 -24.09 -27.26
N HIS A 360 -3.77 -23.78 -27.91
CA HIS A 360 -3.87 -23.71 -29.38
C HIS A 360 -4.26 -22.30 -29.80
N ILE A 361 -3.40 -21.66 -30.61
CA ILE A 361 -3.57 -20.28 -31.10
C ILE A 361 -3.88 -20.34 -32.59
N ALA A 362 -4.99 -19.75 -33.01
CA ALA A 362 -5.46 -19.83 -34.39
C ALA A 362 -5.95 -18.48 -34.95
N ARG A 363 -5.56 -18.19 -36.20
CA ARG A 363 -5.94 -16.97 -36.94
C ARG A 363 -6.96 -17.29 -38.04
N HIS A 364 -8.17 -17.66 -37.64
CA HIS A 364 -9.22 -18.06 -38.60
C HIS A 364 -10.07 -16.91 -39.15
N TYR A 365 -9.84 -15.69 -38.67
CA TYR A 365 -10.33 -14.47 -39.28
C TYR A 365 -9.14 -13.59 -39.67
N ASN A 366 -8.79 -13.61 -40.96
CA ASN A 366 -7.66 -12.87 -41.52
C ASN A 366 -8.05 -11.42 -41.84
N ASN A 367 -8.41 -10.65 -40.80
CA ASN A 367 -8.44 -9.19 -40.86
C ASN A 367 -7.08 -8.62 -40.38
N THR A 368 -6.97 -7.30 -40.27
CA THR A 368 -5.76 -6.62 -39.78
C THR A 368 -5.47 -6.80 -38.29
N ASN A 369 -6.40 -7.40 -37.53
CA ASN A 369 -6.35 -7.46 -36.07
C ASN A 369 -6.13 -8.92 -35.64
N GLY A 370 -4.85 -9.31 -35.52
CA GLY A 370 -4.45 -10.63 -35.02
C GLY A 370 -4.47 -10.69 -33.49
N PHE A 371 -3.35 -11.07 -32.90
CA PHE A 371 -3.11 -10.99 -31.46
C PHE A 371 -2.32 -9.72 -31.10
N ALA A 372 -2.56 -9.18 -29.91
CA ALA A 372 -1.83 -8.03 -29.36
C ALA A 372 -1.05 -8.43 -28.10
N ASN A 373 -1.68 -8.37 -26.93
CA ASN A 373 -1.03 -8.68 -25.65
C ASN A 373 -1.33 -10.13 -25.24
N VAL A 374 -0.55 -11.08 -25.75
CA VAL A 374 -0.60 -12.48 -25.29
C VAL A 374 0.56 -12.72 -24.35
N GLN A 375 0.23 -13.13 -23.13
CA GLN A 375 1.18 -13.36 -22.04
C GLN A 375 1.08 -14.81 -21.56
N ILE A 376 2.21 -15.53 -21.58
CA ILE A 376 2.26 -16.96 -21.21
C ILE A 376 3.33 -17.14 -20.12
N GLY A 377 2.90 -17.24 -18.86
CA GLY A 377 3.77 -17.40 -17.70
C GLY A 377 4.39 -16.10 -17.21
N THR A 378 3.60 -15.08 -16.89
CA THR A 378 4.13 -13.78 -16.40
C THR A 378 4.23 -13.67 -14.87
N SER A 379 3.33 -14.34 -14.13
CA SER A 379 3.30 -14.33 -12.65
C SER A 379 2.80 -15.68 -12.12
N GLY A 380 3.70 -16.48 -11.55
CA GLY A 380 3.39 -17.83 -11.10
C GLY A 380 3.44 -18.88 -12.22
N GLN A 381 3.68 -20.13 -11.81
CA GLN A 381 4.12 -21.18 -12.72
C GLN A 381 2.94 -21.95 -13.33
N ASN A 382 2.74 -21.88 -14.65
CA ASN A 382 1.85 -22.86 -15.31
C ASN A 382 2.51 -24.24 -15.28
N VAL A 383 1.76 -25.30 -15.06
CA VAL A 383 2.24 -26.69 -15.01
C VAL A 383 1.70 -27.44 -16.22
N PHE A 384 2.60 -27.95 -17.07
CA PHE A 384 2.25 -28.74 -18.23
C PHE A 384 2.63 -30.20 -18.00
N ASP A 385 1.65 -31.10 -18.12
CA ASP A 385 1.90 -32.53 -18.05
C ASP A 385 2.83 -32.98 -19.21
N THR A 386 3.90 -33.68 -18.85
CA THR A 386 4.88 -34.21 -19.79
C THR A 386 4.33 -35.25 -20.75
N ASP A 387 3.11 -35.74 -20.54
CA ASP A 387 2.42 -36.66 -21.44
C ASP A 387 1.61 -35.94 -22.53
N LEU A 388 1.44 -34.61 -22.48
CA LEU A 388 0.76 -33.85 -23.55
C LEU A 388 1.45 -34.03 -24.91
N GLN A 389 0.67 -34.03 -26.00
CA GLN A 389 1.26 -34.01 -27.35
C GLN A 389 1.96 -32.68 -27.61
N TYR A 390 1.27 -31.57 -27.32
CA TYR A 390 1.79 -30.22 -27.51
C TYR A 390 1.50 -29.34 -26.29
N PHE A 391 2.47 -28.53 -25.90
CA PHE A 391 2.29 -27.47 -24.93
C PHE A 391 1.63 -26.25 -25.58
N ILE A 392 2.18 -25.82 -26.72
CA ILE A 392 1.70 -24.65 -27.47
C ILE A 392 1.68 -25.01 -28.95
N VAL A 393 0.58 -24.69 -29.64
CA VAL A 393 0.44 -24.89 -31.08
C VAL A 393 0.05 -23.57 -31.74
N LEU A 394 0.84 -23.15 -32.72
CA LEU A 394 0.47 -22.11 -33.67
C LEU A 394 -0.18 -22.75 -34.89
N ASP A 395 -1.42 -22.34 -35.19
CA ASP A 395 -2.23 -22.98 -36.21
C ASP A 395 -1.74 -22.68 -37.64
N THR A 396 -1.71 -23.71 -38.48
CA THR A 396 -1.21 -23.65 -39.87
C THR A 396 -2.32 -23.49 -40.91
N LEU A 397 -3.58 -23.52 -40.50
CA LEU A 397 -4.70 -23.62 -41.41
C LEU A 397 -4.86 -22.34 -42.23
N SER A 398 -5.22 -22.52 -43.50
CA SER A 398 -5.40 -21.42 -44.43
C SER A 398 -6.58 -21.67 -45.36
N GLY A 399 -7.08 -20.61 -45.99
CA GLY A 399 -8.19 -20.68 -46.95
C GLY A 399 -9.56 -20.50 -46.30
N ALA A 400 -10.60 -21.05 -46.91
CA ALA A 400 -11.97 -20.81 -46.46
C ALA A 400 -12.32 -21.61 -45.19
N SER A 401 -12.85 -20.93 -44.16
CA SER A 401 -13.16 -21.53 -42.86
C SER A 401 -14.20 -22.66 -42.93
N ASN A 402 -15.08 -22.65 -43.93
CA ASN A 402 -16.11 -23.67 -44.09
C ASN A 402 -15.58 -25.05 -44.51
N ASN A 403 -14.30 -25.17 -44.84
CA ASN A 403 -13.64 -26.46 -45.03
C ASN A 403 -13.37 -27.20 -43.71
N PHE A 404 -13.59 -26.54 -42.56
CA PHE A 404 -13.27 -27.06 -41.23
C PHE A 404 -14.55 -27.37 -40.45
N PRO A 405 -14.71 -28.59 -39.91
CA PRO A 405 -15.98 -29.02 -39.29
C PRO A 405 -16.51 -28.07 -38.20
N LEU A 406 -15.63 -27.51 -37.38
CA LEU A 406 -16.00 -26.57 -36.31
C LEU A 406 -16.62 -25.27 -36.86
N TRP A 407 -16.18 -24.83 -38.03
CA TRP A 407 -16.54 -23.53 -38.62
C TRP A 407 -17.53 -23.62 -39.77
N ALA A 408 -17.75 -24.82 -40.33
CA ALA A 408 -18.64 -25.07 -41.46
C ALA A 408 -20.07 -24.53 -41.30
N PRO A 409 -20.69 -24.53 -40.10
CA PRO A 409 -22.03 -23.96 -39.91
C PRO A 409 -22.10 -22.42 -39.89
N TYR A 410 -20.96 -21.73 -39.76
CA TYR A 410 -20.90 -20.29 -39.50
C TYR A 410 -20.49 -19.47 -40.73
N ALA A 411 -20.54 -18.14 -40.62
CA ALA A 411 -20.16 -17.25 -41.72
C ALA A 411 -18.73 -17.56 -42.22
N VAL A 412 -18.57 -17.67 -43.55
CA VAL A 412 -17.28 -18.05 -44.15
C VAL A 412 -16.29 -16.91 -44.01
N THR A 413 -15.14 -17.18 -43.39
CA THR A 413 -14.00 -16.27 -43.32
C THR A 413 -12.79 -16.86 -44.01
N THR A 414 -11.81 -16.02 -44.32
CA THR A 414 -10.49 -16.46 -44.77
C THR A 414 -9.60 -16.66 -43.55
N MET A 415 -9.05 -17.86 -43.39
CA MET A 415 -8.05 -18.19 -42.38
C MET A 415 -6.65 -17.97 -42.92
N ALA A 416 -5.71 -17.71 -42.03
CA ALA A 416 -4.29 -17.64 -42.33
C ALA A 416 -3.49 -18.39 -41.25
N PRO A 417 -2.28 -18.89 -41.60
CA PRO A 417 -1.34 -19.36 -40.60
C PRO A 417 -1.06 -18.26 -39.57
N VAL A 418 -0.76 -18.66 -38.34
CA VAL A 418 -0.37 -17.73 -37.28
C VAL A 418 1.09 -17.32 -37.49
N ASP A 419 1.29 -16.18 -38.14
CA ASP A 419 2.59 -15.61 -38.53
C ASP A 419 3.20 -14.64 -37.48
N GLN A 420 2.61 -14.60 -36.28
CA GLN A 420 3.03 -13.74 -35.17
C GLN A 420 3.85 -14.52 -34.16
N ASP A 421 4.87 -13.87 -33.59
CA ASP A 421 5.69 -14.44 -32.52
C ASP A 421 5.00 -14.29 -31.15
N PHE A 422 5.23 -15.25 -30.26
CA PHE A 422 4.68 -15.26 -28.90
C PHE A 422 5.76 -15.60 -27.87
N ASN A 423 5.84 -14.81 -26.80
CA ASN A 423 6.76 -15.11 -25.69
C ASN A 423 6.12 -16.07 -24.69
N ALA A 424 6.86 -17.11 -24.31
CA ALA A 424 6.52 -18.04 -23.24
C ALA A 424 7.70 -18.18 -22.27
N TRP A 425 7.57 -17.64 -21.06
CA TRP A 425 8.68 -17.55 -20.10
C TRP A 425 9.00 -18.90 -19.47
N ILE A 426 10.17 -19.49 -19.75
CA ILE A 426 10.50 -20.84 -19.27
C ILE A 426 10.49 -20.91 -17.74
N ILE A 427 10.98 -19.88 -17.05
CA ILE A 427 11.05 -19.85 -15.58
C ILE A 427 9.68 -19.95 -14.90
N ASN A 428 8.64 -19.49 -15.58
CA ASN A 428 7.28 -19.41 -15.08
C ASN A 428 6.37 -20.44 -15.76
N ASN A 429 6.95 -21.44 -16.41
CA ASN A 429 6.23 -22.56 -16.99
C ASN A 429 6.99 -23.87 -16.66
N ASN A 430 6.39 -24.74 -15.86
CA ASN A 430 6.91 -26.08 -15.60
C ASN A 430 6.51 -27.01 -16.75
N TYR A 431 7.41 -27.17 -17.71
CA TYR A 431 7.28 -28.12 -18.80
C TYR A 431 7.78 -29.55 -18.46
N GLY A 432 8.16 -29.80 -17.21
CA GLY A 432 8.84 -31.03 -16.78
C GLY A 432 10.28 -31.18 -17.28
N SER A 433 10.83 -30.15 -17.92
CA SER A 433 12.21 -30.02 -18.38
C SER A 433 12.61 -28.54 -18.37
N THR A 434 13.90 -28.26 -18.23
CA THR A 434 14.48 -26.91 -18.44
C THR A 434 15.30 -26.83 -19.73
N ASP A 435 15.41 -27.92 -20.50
CA ASP A 435 16.12 -27.97 -21.77
C ASP A 435 15.22 -27.41 -22.89
N PRO A 436 15.57 -26.25 -23.50
CA PRO A 436 14.76 -25.64 -24.55
C PRO A 436 14.53 -26.54 -25.77
N ALA A 437 15.44 -27.47 -26.08
CA ALA A 437 15.25 -28.40 -27.18
C ALA A 437 14.17 -29.45 -26.87
N VAL A 438 14.12 -29.93 -25.62
CA VAL A 438 13.09 -30.87 -25.16
C VAL A 438 11.72 -30.20 -25.09
N ILE A 439 11.67 -28.95 -24.62
CA ILE A 439 10.43 -28.16 -24.56
C ILE A 439 9.97 -27.80 -25.98
N GLY A 440 10.90 -27.33 -26.82
CA GLY A 440 10.63 -26.94 -28.21
C GLY A 440 10.08 -28.07 -29.06
N ALA A 441 10.47 -29.33 -28.81
CA ALA A 441 9.90 -30.49 -29.50
C ALA A 441 8.40 -30.73 -29.25
N LYS A 442 7.82 -30.05 -28.24
CA LYS A 442 6.38 -30.07 -27.91
C LYS A 442 5.70 -28.73 -28.20
N ILE A 443 6.39 -27.84 -28.88
CA ILE A 443 5.85 -26.60 -29.41
C ILE A 443 5.75 -26.78 -30.92
N PHE A 444 4.64 -26.32 -31.51
CA PHE A 444 4.47 -26.33 -32.95
C PHE A 444 4.51 -24.89 -33.48
N ASP A 445 5.62 -24.49 -34.10
CA ASP A 445 5.90 -23.11 -34.51
C ASP A 445 6.69 -22.99 -35.83
N VAL A 446 7.37 -21.85 -36.07
CA VAL A 446 8.19 -21.59 -37.26
C VAL A 446 9.21 -22.71 -37.57
N ASN A 447 9.70 -23.42 -36.55
CA ASN A 447 10.66 -24.50 -36.71
C ASN A 447 10.03 -25.74 -37.36
N ASP A 448 8.72 -25.95 -37.16
CA ASP A 448 7.94 -27.02 -37.78
C ASP A 448 7.34 -26.59 -39.13
N ASN A 449 6.96 -25.31 -39.24
CA ASN A 449 6.40 -24.75 -40.45
C ASN A 449 6.79 -23.28 -40.63
N ASN A 450 7.56 -22.99 -41.67
CA ASN A 450 8.10 -21.66 -41.96
C ASN A 450 7.07 -20.55 -42.26
N ALA A 451 5.78 -20.88 -42.36
CA ALA A 451 4.70 -19.91 -42.49
C ALA A 451 4.18 -19.40 -41.12
N LEU A 452 4.66 -19.97 -40.01
CA LEU A 452 4.29 -19.60 -38.65
C LEU A 452 5.29 -18.60 -38.05
N GLY A 453 4.87 -17.91 -36.99
CA GLY A 453 5.76 -17.19 -36.08
C GLY A 453 6.49 -18.13 -35.10
N GLU A 454 7.38 -17.56 -34.31
CA GLU A 454 8.16 -18.27 -33.28
C GLU A 454 7.46 -18.24 -31.93
N VAL A 455 7.43 -19.38 -31.21
CA VAL A 455 7.13 -19.35 -29.78
C VAL A 455 8.46 -19.22 -29.05
N ILE A 456 8.78 -17.98 -28.66
CA ILE A 456 10.03 -17.62 -28.01
C ILE A 456 9.97 -18.13 -26.57
N LEU A 457 10.66 -19.24 -26.35
CA LEU A 457 10.90 -19.79 -25.03
C LEU A 457 11.92 -18.91 -24.31
N ASP A 458 11.43 -17.95 -23.53
CA ASP A 458 12.25 -16.90 -22.92
C ASP A 458 13.09 -17.47 -21.76
N PRO A 459 14.40 -17.71 -21.93
CA PRO A 459 15.25 -18.25 -20.88
C PRO A 459 15.90 -17.07 -20.14
N THR A 460 15.70 -16.96 -18.82
CA THR A 460 16.58 -16.09 -18.03
C THR A 460 18.02 -16.59 -18.16
N GLY A 461 18.94 -15.69 -18.49
CA GLY A 461 20.34 -16.01 -18.72
C GLY A 461 21.28 -14.99 -18.09
N THR A 462 22.50 -15.45 -17.81
CA THR A 462 23.61 -14.55 -17.48
C THR A 462 24.30 -14.14 -18.77
N ARG A 463 24.37 -12.83 -19.00
CA ARG A 463 25.00 -12.20 -20.15
C ARG A 463 26.33 -11.61 -19.75
N TYR A 464 27.38 -11.99 -20.45
CA TYR A 464 28.74 -11.60 -20.11
C TYR A 464 29.24 -10.49 -21.03
N VAL A 465 29.89 -9.50 -20.44
CA VAL A 465 30.49 -8.36 -21.15
C VAL A 465 31.96 -8.24 -20.79
N ALA A 466 32.83 -8.13 -21.80
CA ALA A 466 34.26 -7.87 -21.64
C ALA A 466 34.74 -6.84 -22.67
N THR A 467 35.78 -6.08 -22.35
CA THR A 467 36.45 -5.18 -23.32
C THR A 467 37.07 -5.91 -24.51
N THR A 468 37.23 -7.23 -24.44
CA THR A 468 37.72 -8.10 -25.53
C THR A 468 36.60 -8.85 -26.26
N GLY A 469 35.34 -8.60 -25.92
CA GLY A 469 34.18 -9.29 -26.48
C GLY A 469 33.84 -8.89 -27.92
N ASN A 470 32.77 -9.47 -28.46
CA ASN A 470 32.23 -9.18 -29.79
C ASN A 470 30.70 -9.15 -29.76
N ASN A 471 30.09 -8.13 -30.38
CA ASN A 471 28.62 -8.00 -30.45
C ASN A 471 28.00 -8.66 -31.68
N THR A 472 28.78 -8.99 -32.70
CA THR A 472 28.25 -9.43 -34.00
C THR A 472 27.66 -10.83 -33.88
N GLY A 473 26.32 -10.93 -33.90
CA GLY A 473 25.60 -12.21 -33.81
C GLY A 473 25.77 -12.91 -32.45
N ASN A 474 26.14 -12.16 -31.41
CA ASN A 474 26.40 -12.71 -30.08
C ASN A 474 25.22 -12.43 -29.14
N ASP A 475 24.71 -13.46 -28.47
CA ASP A 475 23.65 -13.40 -27.45
C ASP A 475 24.19 -13.12 -26.04
N CYS A 476 25.53 -13.08 -25.90
CA CYS A 476 26.27 -12.83 -24.67
C CYS A 476 26.16 -13.94 -23.61
N LEU A 477 25.61 -15.12 -23.93
CA LEU A 477 25.36 -16.17 -22.92
C LEU A 477 26.60 -17.01 -22.58
N ASP A 478 27.61 -17.04 -23.45
CA ASP A 478 28.87 -17.76 -23.20
C ASP A 478 29.92 -16.84 -22.53
N PRO A 479 30.38 -17.13 -21.30
CA PRO A 479 31.42 -16.33 -20.64
C PRO A 479 32.77 -16.35 -21.37
N ASN A 480 33.04 -17.35 -22.21
CA ASN A 480 34.26 -17.41 -23.03
C ASN A 480 34.14 -16.64 -24.34
N SER A 481 32.92 -16.25 -24.71
CA SER A 481 32.63 -15.42 -25.88
C SER A 481 31.69 -14.26 -25.49
N PRO A 482 32.14 -13.36 -24.58
CA PRO A 482 31.29 -12.27 -24.08
C PRO A 482 31.04 -11.20 -25.16
N CYS A 483 30.04 -10.36 -24.91
CA CYS A 483 29.78 -9.16 -25.68
C CYS A 483 30.78 -8.05 -25.38
N ALA A 484 30.98 -7.13 -26.32
CA ALA A 484 31.98 -6.07 -26.24
C ALA A 484 31.53 -4.89 -25.36
N ASP A 485 30.22 -4.63 -25.32
CA ASP A 485 29.64 -3.55 -24.54
C ASP A 485 28.30 -3.93 -23.86
N VAL A 486 27.95 -3.13 -22.86
CA VAL A 486 26.76 -3.34 -22.02
C VAL A 486 25.48 -3.00 -22.75
N ASP A 487 25.49 -2.04 -23.69
CA ASP A 487 24.30 -1.66 -24.47
C ASP A 487 23.84 -2.84 -25.33
N HIS A 488 24.76 -3.54 -25.99
CA HIS A 488 24.43 -4.74 -26.77
C HIS A 488 23.91 -5.86 -25.88
N ALA A 489 24.60 -6.17 -24.78
CA ALA A 489 24.16 -7.19 -23.83
C ALA A 489 22.76 -6.89 -23.26
N TYR A 490 22.48 -5.62 -22.95
CA TYR A 490 21.14 -5.19 -22.54
C TYR A 490 20.13 -5.30 -23.67
N ASN A 491 20.48 -4.94 -24.91
CA ASN A 491 19.55 -5.02 -26.03
C ASN A 491 19.10 -6.46 -26.30
N VAL A 492 20.01 -7.43 -26.21
CA VAL A 492 19.67 -8.86 -26.34
C VAL A 492 19.09 -9.48 -25.08
N ALA A 493 19.14 -8.78 -23.93
CA ALA A 493 18.55 -9.23 -22.66
C ALA A 493 17.03 -9.35 -22.67
N PHE A 494 16.52 -10.19 -21.79
CA PHE A 494 15.10 -10.31 -21.47
C PHE A 494 14.85 -9.86 -20.03
N ASP A 495 13.57 -9.76 -19.65
CA ASP A 495 13.20 -9.46 -18.27
C ASP A 495 13.78 -10.53 -17.32
N GLY A 496 14.34 -10.10 -16.19
CA GLY A 496 14.96 -10.98 -15.18
C GLY A 496 16.41 -11.39 -15.47
N ASP A 497 16.99 -11.01 -16.60
CA ASP A 497 18.38 -11.36 -16.93
C ASP A 497 19.41 -10.71 -16.01
N SER A 498 20.54 -11.40 -15.87
CA SER A 498 21.75 -10.84 -15.25
C SER A 498 22.75 -10.42 -16.32
N ILE A 499 23.24 -9.19 -16.26
CA ILE A 499 24.35 -8.71 -17.10
C ILE A 499 25.59 -8.59 -16.21
N VAL A 500 26.52 -9.52 -16.40
CA VAL A 500 27.81 -9.59 -15.70
C VAL A 500 28.88 -8.89 -16.53
N VAL A 501 29.48 -7.85 -15.96
CA VAL A 501 30.50 -7.05 -16.62
C VAL A 501 31.87 -7.35 -16.01
N PHE A 502 32.76 -7.91 -16.81
CA PHE A 502 34.13 -8.19 -16.41
C PHE A 502 34.92 -6.89 -16.22
N ALA A 503 35.95 -6.95 -15.37
CA ALA A 503 36.87 -5.86 -15.14
C ALA A 503 37.45 -5.30 -16.44
N GLY A 504 37.50 -3.98 -16.55
CA GLY A 504 37.94 -3.28 -17.74
C GLY A 504 37.49 -1.82 -17.73
N SER A 505 37.97 -1.05 -18.70
CA SER A 505 37.57 0.35 -18.89
C SER A 505 36.57 0.45 -20.04
N TYR A 506 35.37 0.94 -19.73
CA TYR A 506 34.27 1.12 -20.66
C TYR A 506 33.95 2.63 -20.76
N SER A 507 33.80 3.13 -21.99
CA SER A 507 33.45 4.53 -22.25
C SER A 507 32.07 4.62 -22.89
N TRP A 508 31.10 5.12 -22.14
CA TRP A 508 29.71 5.22 -22.56
C TRP A 508 29.41 6.61 -23.10
N THR A 509 28.87 6.67 -24.30
CA THR A 509 28.46 7.94 -24.92
C THR A 509 26.97 8.22 -24.79
N ASN A 510 26.17 7.16 -24.59
CA ASN A 510 24.73 7.20 -24.41
C ASN A 510 24.34 6.81 -22.97
N THR A 511 23.12 7.16 -22.58
CA THR A 511 22.50 6.67 -21.35
C THR A 511 22.09 5.22 -21.51
N LEU A 512 22.50 4.34 -20.57
CA LEU A 512 21.93 3.00 -20.46
C LEU A 512 20.54 3.11 -19.83
N ASN A 513 19.49 2.93 -20.63
CA ASN A 513 18.10 3.02 -20.16
C ASN A 513 17.53 1.62 -19.86
N ILE A 514 17.54 1.25 -18.58
CA ILE A 514 16.98 -0.01 -18.07
C ILE A 514 15.47 0.15 -17.92
N ALA A 515 14.75 -0.48 -18.85
CA ALA A 515 13.29 -0.52 -18.95
C ALA A 515 12.73 -1.94 -18.94
N LYS A 516 13.60 -2.96 -18.89
CA LYS A 516 13.26 -4.38 -18.71
C LYS A 516 13.16 -4.70 -17.22
N GLN A 517 12.13 -5.43 -16.82
CA GLN A 517 11.85 -5.75 -15.42
C GLN A 517 12.90 -6.71 -14.87
N GLY A 518 13.29 -6.58 -13.60
CA GLY A 518 14.12 -7.60 -12.93
C GLY A 518 15.60 -7.67 -13.35
N ILE A 519 16.10 -6.71 -14.14
CA ILE A 519 17.49 -6.74 -14.61
C ILE A 519 18.48 -6.64 -13.45
N THR A 520 19.45 -7.55 -13.41
CA THR A 520 20.61 -7.48 -12.52
C THR A 520 21.85 -7.07 -13.30
N LEU A 521 22.26 -5.82 -13.20
CA LEU A 521 23.52 -5.33 -13.76
C LEU A 521 24.61 -5.42 -12.68
N THR A 522 25.58 -6.33 -12.84
CA THR A 522 26.60 -6.58 -11.81
C THR A 522 28.01 -6.68 -12.39
N ALA A 523 29.01 -6.31 -11.60
CA ALA A 523 30.40 -6.70 -11.85
C ALA A 523 30.61 -8.20 -11.64
N ASP A 524 31.54 -8.79 -12.37
CA ASP A 524 32.01 -10.17 -12.16
C ASP A 524 32.76 -10.33 -10.82
N ASP A 525 33.63 -9.36 -10.49
CA ASP A 525 34.34 -9.28 -9.22
C ASP A 525 34.18 -7.89 -8.61
N ILE A 526 33.50 -7.80 -7.47
CA ILE A 526 33.28 -6.54 -6.75
C ILE A 526 34.59 -5.93 -6.22
N ASN A 527 35.67 -6.69 -6.08
CA ASN A 527 36.97 -6.17 -5.66
C ASN A 527 37.79 -5.65 -6.85
N ASN A 528 37.43 -6.04 -8.07
CA ASN A 528 38.05 -5.62 -9.32
C ASN A 528 36.99 -5.04 -10.28
N LYS A 529 36.43 -3.90 -9.89
CA LYS A 529 35.25 -3.30 -10.52
C LYS A 529 35.50 -2.87 -11.97
N PRO A 530 34.54 -3.07 -12.89
CA PRO A 530 34.55 -2.40 -14.19
C PRO A 530 34.49 -0.88 -14.00
N VAL A 531 35.32 -0.16 -14.76
CA VAL A 531 35.44 1.30 -14.71
C VAL A 531 34.64 1.90 -15.87
N ILE A 532 33.60 2.66 -15.53
CA ILE A 532 32.71 3.33 -16.46
C ILE A 532 33.07 4.81 -16.50
N THR A 533 33.43 5.30 -17.69
CA THR A 533 33.52 6.73 -18.00
C THR A 533 32.35 7.10 -18.90
N SER A 534 31.78 8.30 -18.75
CA SER A 534 30.64 8.69 -19.58
C SER A 534 30.61 10.18 -19.92
N THR A 535 30.03 10.48 -21.09
CA THR A 535 29.65 11.83 -21.51
C THR A 535 28.12 12.07 -21.48
N ALA A 536 27.32 11.06 -21.14
CA ALA A 536 25.86 11.17 -21.08
C ALA A 536 25.42 11.89 -19.81
N SER A 537 24.36 12.71 -19.90
CA SER A 537 23.83 13.47 -18.75
C SER A 537 23.36 12.57 -17.61
N ASP A 538 22.78 11.42 -17.95
CA ASP A 538 22.45 10.33 -17.04
C ASP A 538 23.23 9.11 -17.52
N VAL A 539 24.05 8.50 -16.66
CA VAL A 539 24.88 7.36 -17.08
C VAL A 539 24.03 6.09 -17.14
N VAL A 540 23.33 5.79 -16.04
CA VAL A 540 22.31 4.73 -15.97
C VAL A 540 20.98 5.37 -15.62
N LYS A 541 19.94 5.04 -16.38
CA LYS A 541 18.56 5.44 -16.11
C LYS A 541 17.69 4.20 -15.92
N VAL A 542 16.97 4.14 -14.80
CA VAL A 542 16.10 3.04 -14.41
C VAL A 542 14.65 3.51 -14.46
N THR A 543 13.83 2.77 -15.21
CA THR A 543 12.38 2.99 -15.35
C THR A 543 11.56 1.72 -15.11
N ALA A 544 12.23 0.64 -14.68
CA ALA A 544 11.67 -0.68 -14.45
C ALA A 544 11.75 -1.07 -12.97
N GLU A 545 10.94 -2.04 -12.56
CA GLU A 545 10.91 -2.58 -11.19
C GLU A 545 11.93 -3.71 -11.00
N ASN A 546 12.29 -3.97 -9.74
CA ASN A 546 13.15 -5.09 -9.31
C ASN A 546 14.55 -5.08 -9.95
N VAL A 547 15.09 -3.89 -10.22
CA VAL A 547 16.42 -3.73 -10.83
C VAL A 547 17.52 -3.74 -9.76
N THR A 548 18.63 -4.39 -10.05
CA THR A 548 19.85 -4.38 -9.23
C THR A 548 21.04 -3.80 -10.00
N ILE A 549 21.78 -2.86 -9.39
CA ILE A 549 23.04 -2.31 -9.92
C ILE A 549 24.13 -2.50 -8.88
N ASN A 550 25.08 -3.39 -9.17
CA ASN A 550 26.05 -3.85 -8.17
C ASN A 550 27.51 -3.85 -8.66
N GLY A 551 28.41 -3.25 -7.87
CA GLY A 551 29.85 -3.49 -8.04
C GLY A 551 30.58 -2.66 -9.09
N PHE A 552 30.04 -1.54 -9.57
CA PHE A 552 30.67 -0.71 -10.61
C PHE A 552 31.53 0.42 -10.05
N ARG A 553 32.51 0.88 -10.83
CA ARG A 553 33.21 2.15 -10.60
C ARG A 553 32.86 3.16 -11.68
N PHE A 554 32.07 4.17 -11.35
CA PHE A 554 31.73 5.29 -12.22
C PHE A 554 32.68 6.47 -11.99
N GLU A 555 33.33 6.95 -13.05
CA GLU A 555 34.18 8.14 -13.05
C GLU A 555 33.52 9.25 -13.86
N LEU A 556 32.92 10.21 -13.15
CA LEU A 556 32.03 11.21 -13.74
C LEU A 556 32.74 12.55 -13.94
N GLY A 557 32.98 12.92 -15.20
CA GLY A 557 33.57 14.19 -15.59
C GLY A 557 32.51 15.29 -15.67
N LEU A 558 32.40 16.14 -14.64
CA LEU A 558 31.36 17.17 -14.58
C LEU A 558 31.72 18.41 -15.43
N GLY A 559 30.92 18.71 -16.46
CA GLY A 559 31.09 19.89 -17.32
C GLY A 559 30.69 21.23 -16.65
N ALA A 560 30.95 22.35 -17.33
CA ALA A 560 30.63 23.71 -16.85
C ALA A 560 29.16 24.16 -17.09
N GLY A 561 28.39 23.42 -17.90
CA GLY A 561 27.04 23.84 -18.35
C GLY A 561 25.87 22.93 -17.98
N GLY A 562 26.10 21.79 -17.33
CA GLY A 562 25.07 20.83 -16.89
C GLY A 562 25.68 19.71 -16.04
N GLY A 563 25.00 19.32 -14.95
CA GLY A 563 25.48 18.28 -14.04
C GLY A 563 25.23 16.89 -14.59
N LEU A 564 26.26 16.03 -14.60
CA LEU A 564 26.07 14.61 -14.85
C LEU A 564 25.43 13.96 -13.60
N ARG A 565 24.56 12.97 -13.85
CA ARG A 565 23.95 12.11 -12.84
C ARG A 565 24.43 10.67 -13.09
N GLY A 566 24.95 10.01 -12.05
CA GLY A 566 25.44 8.65 -12.16
C GLY A 566 24.30 7.66 -12.43
N ILE A 567 23.58 7.30 -11.37
CA ILE A 567 22.41 6.41 -11.46
C ILE A 567 21.15 7.23 -11.20
N VAL A 568 20.20 7.16 -12.13
CA VAL A 568 18.93 7.90 -12.08
C VAL A 568 17.77 6.91 -12.11
N ALA A 569 16.78 7.10 -11.24
CA ALA A 569 15.53 6.35 -11.25
C ALA A 569 14.33 7.32 -11.32
N GLU A 570 13.41 7.09 -12.26
CA GLU A 570 12.21 7.92 -12.44
C GLU A 570 11.00 7.11 -12.98
N ASN A 571 9.80 7.65 -12.78
CA ASN A 571 8.50 7.12 -13.23
C ASN A 571 8.02 5.86 -12.48
N THR A 572 8.35 4.67 -12.98
CA THR A 572 7.70 3.39 -12.62
C THR A 572 8.64 2.39 -11.94
N TYR A 573 9.79 2.84 -11.42
CA TYR A 573 10.68 1.94 -10.69
C TYR A 573 10.10 1.61 -9.32
N ASP A 574 10.37 0.39 -8.84
CA ASP A 574 10.19 -0.01 -7.45
C ASP A 574 11.19 -1.12 -7.11
N SER A 575 11.48 -1.31 -5.82
CA SER A 575 12.42 -2.34 -5.34
C SER A 575 13.81 -2.26 -6.00
N LEU A 576 14.31 -1.04 -6.24
CA LEU A 576 15.63 -0.79 -6.85
C LEU A 576 16.75 -0.99 -5.81
N THR A 577 17.71 -1.87 -6.12
CA THR A 577 18.92 -2.07 -5.31
C THR A 577 20.15 -1.47 -5.99
N ILE A 578 20.88 -0.60 -5.29
CA ILE A 578 22.15 -0.03 -5.73
C ILE A 578 23.21 -0.31 -4.66
N SER A 579 24.14 -1.21 -4.96
CA SER A 579 25.10 -1.70 -3.95
C SER A 579 26.54 -1.81 -4.41
N ASN A 580 27.49 -1.66 -3.48
CA ASN A 580 28.92 -1.90 -3.72
C ASN A 580 29.52 -1.05 -4.86
N ASN A 581 28.97 0.11 -5.18
CA ASN A 581 29.45 0.95 -6.27
C ASN A 581 30.41 2.04 -5.78
N PHE A 582 31.40 2.39 -6.60
CA PHE A 582 32.22 3.58 -6.44
C PHE A 582 31.75 4.64 -7.43
N ILE A 583 31.17 5.74 -6.96
CA ILE A 583 30.70 6.84 -7.81
C ILE A 583 31.57 8.05 -7.52
N LEU A 584 32.53 8.28 -8.41
CA LEU A 584 33.61 9.23 -8.19
C LEU A 584 33.48 10.45 -9.10
N SER A 585 33.59 11.64 -8.52
CA SER A 585 33.75 12.88 -9.29
C SER A 585 35.21 13.05 -9.70
N VAL A 586 35.48 13.13 -11.00
CA VAL A 586 36.81 13.43 -11.56
C VAL A 586 36.93 14.89 -12.03
N LYS A 587 35.97 15.74 -11.68
CA LYS A 587 35.98 17.18 -12.01
C LYS A 587 37.13 17.90 -11.30
N PRO A 588 38.02 18.66 -11.97
CA PRO A 588 39.07 19.43 -11.29
C PRO A 588 38.53 20.63 -10.48
N ILE A 589 39.11 20.88 -9.30
CA ILE A 589 38.73 21.96 -8.35
C ILE A 589 38.75 23.38 -8.97
N SER A 590 39.53 23.61 -10.04
CA SER A 590 39.70 24.93 -10.66
C SER A 590 38.45 25.51 -11.33
N THR A 591 37.35 24.75 -11.39
CA THR A 591 36.15 25.10 -12.17
C THR A 591 34.86 25.21 -11.35
N GLY A 592 34.92 24.95 -10.05
CA GLY A 592 33.81 25.10 -9.10
C GLY A 592 32.82 23.93 -9.11
N MET A 593 32.25 23.64 -7.93
CA MET A 593 31.26 22.60 -7.71
C MET A 593 30.04 22.76 -8.63
N VAL A 594 29.54 21.64 -9.19
CA VAL A 594 28.28 21.61 -9.94
C VAL A 594 27.15 21.23 -9.01
N PHE A 595 26.37 22.22 -8.56
CA PHE A 595 25.29 22.00 -7.61
C PHE A 595 24.23 21.00 -8.11
N GLY A 596 23.96 20.97 -9.42
CA GLY A 596 23.01 20.05 -10.05
C GLY A 596 23.56 18.66 -10.39
N ALA A 597 24.76 18.28 -9.94
CA ALA A 597 25.31 16.94 -10.15
C ALA A 597 24.88 15.97 -9.04
N TYR A 598 24.63 14.71 -9.43
CA TYR A 598 24.15 13.64 -8.55
C TYR A 598 25.03 12.40 -8.69
N GLY A 599 25.35 11.75 -7.57
CA GLY A 599 25.85 10.37 -7.62
C GLY A 599 24.70 9.42 -7.97
N ILE A 600 23.69 9.42 -7.11
CA ILE A 600 22.43 8.68 -7.22
C ILE A 600 21.26 9.66 -7.10
N ALA A 601 20.26 9.48 -7.94
CA ALA A 601 19.09 10.34 -8.05
C ALA A 601 17.83 9.48 -8.24
N ALA A 602 16.93 9.42 -7.25
CA ALA A 602 15.68 8.66 -7.34
C ALA A 602 14.46 9.58 -7.12
N PHE A 603 13.55 9.65 -8.10
CA PHE A 603 12.44 10.61 -8.13
C PHE A 603 11.11 9.96 -8.53
N GLY A 604 9.98 10.40 -7.99
CA GLY A 604 8.72 10.31 -8.75
C GLY A 604 7.84 9.08 -8.54
N GLY A 605 7.59 8.68 -7.29
CA GLY A 605 6.42 7.85 -7.01
C GLY A 605 6.04 7.83 -5.54
N ASN A 606 4.72 7.74 -5.29
CA ASN A 606 4.15 7.61 -3.97
C ASN A 606 4.30 6.15 -3.52
N GLY A 607 5.01 5.90 -2.42
CA GLY A 607 5.13 4.54 -1.86
C GLY A 607 6.19 3.65 -2.52
N LEU A 608 7.09 4.20 -3.33
CA LEU A 608 8.20 3.45 -3.93
C LEU A 608 9.31 3.15 -2.90
N TYR A 609 10.07 2.08 -3.14
CA TYR A 609 11.15 1.62 -2.27
C TYR A 609 12.51 1.54 -2.99
N VAL A 610 13.57 1.98 -2.32
CA VAL A 610 14.96 1.82 -2.77
C VAL A 610 15.84 1.20 -1.69
N ASN A 611 16.84 0.43 -2.09
CA ASN A 611 17.92 -0.03 -1.21
C ASN A 611 19.26 0.47 -1.75
N ILE A 612 19.90 1.39 -1.04
CA ILE A 612 21.18 1.99 -1.42
C ILE A 612 22.20 1.63 -0.34
N SER A 613 23.03 0.62 -0.60
CA SER A 613 23.95 0.11 0.43
C SER A 613 25.41 -0.06 -0.01
N ASP A 614 26.34 0.10 0.92
CA ASP A 614 27.76 -0.25 0.70
C ASP A 614 28.41 0.50 -0.48
N ASN A 615 27.93 1.71 -0.82
CA ASN A 615 28.48 2.52 -1.89
C ASN A 615 29.48 3.55 -1.36
N GLU A 616 30.43 3.95 -2.21
CA GLU A 616 31.37 5.04 -1.96
C GLU A 616 31.12 6.17 -2.97
N ILE A 617 30.63 7.32 -2.51
CA ILE A 617 30.23 8.45 -3.36
C ILE A 617 30.99 9.70 -2.94
N ARG A 618 32.04 10.07 -3.67
CA ARG A 618 32.97 11.13 -3.26
C ARG A 618 33.81 11.71 -4.41
N PRO A 619 34.61 12.78 -4.18
CA PRO A 619 35.67 13.14 -5.12
C PRO A 619 36.68 12.00 -5.31
N ALA A 620 37.17 11.82 -6.54
CA ALA A 620 38.24 10.85 -6.82
C ALA A 620 39.52 11.18 -6.03
N SER A 621 39.82 12.47 -5.85
CA SER A 621 40.85 13.00 -4.96
C SER A 621 40.34 14.24 -4.24
N ALA A 622 40.33 14.23 -2.91
CA ALA A 622 39.93 15.39 -2.11
C ALA A 622 40.81 16.63 -2.33
N ALA A 623 42.05 16.46 -2.83
CA ALA A 623 42.99 17.55 -3.08
C ALA A 623 42.93 18.11 -4.51
N ALA A 624 42.33 17.37 -5.46
CA ALA A 624 42.35 17.72 -6.88
C ALA A 624 40.96 17.80 -7.51
N ASN A 625 39.94 17.18 -6.91
CA ASN A 625 38.61 17.06 -7.49
C ASN A 625 37.50 17.68 -6.64
N ASP A 626 36.54 18.30 -7.32
CA ASP A 626 35.32 18.83 -6.70
C ASP A 626 34.37 17.70 -6.31
N ALA A 627 33.64 17.88 -5.22
CA ALA A 627 32.58 16.98 -4.80
C ALA A 627 31.29 17.18 -5.61
N PHE A 628 30.37 16.22 -5.49
CA PHE A 628 29.02 16.36 -6.04
C PHE A 628 28.24 17.45 -5.28
N GLY A 629 27.30 18.08 -5.97
CA GLY A 629 26.29 18.91 -5.30
C GLY A 629 25.42 18.06 -4.38
N ARG A 630 24.99 16.89 -4.86
CA ARG A 630 24.29 15.86 -4.08
C ARG A 630 24.91 14.50 -4.36
N ALA A 631 25.21 13.72 -3.33
CA ALA A 631 25.60 12.33 -3.54
C ALA A 631 24.35 11.48 -3.75
N ILE A 632 23.44 11.44 -2.77
CA ILE A 632 22.17 10.71 -2.83
C ILE A 632 21.02 11.71 -2.77
N GLY A 633 20.34 11.91 -3.90
CA GLY A 633 19.12 12.72 -3.99
C GLY A 633 17.87 11.84 -4.04
N LEU A 634 17.04 11.90 -3.00
CA LEU A 634 15.74 11.26 -2.95
C LEU A 634 14.66 12.34 -3.08
N GLY A 635 13.91 12.32 -4.18
CA GLY A 635 12.97 13.40 -4.54
C GLY A 635 13.66 14.70 -4.98
N LEU A 636 12.88 15.62 -5.55
CA LEU A 636 13.34 16.96 -5.97
C LEU A 636 12.28 18.01 -5.67
N ASN A 637 12.74 19.22 -5.36
CA ASN A 637 11.89 20.40 -5.30
C ASN A 637 11.18 20.61 -6.66
N GLY A 638 9.88 20.35 -6.71
CA GLY A 638 9.02 20.57 -7.87
C GLY A 638 8.93 19.42 -8.89
N ALA A 639 9.56 18.26 -8.67
CA ALA A 639 9.56 17.15 -9.65
C ALA A 639 9.06 15.79 -9.11
N GLY A 640 8.54 15.71 -7.89
CA GLY A 640 7.89 14.49 -7.36
C GLY A 640 8.25 14.16 -5.91
N LEU A 641 7.53 13.20 -5.34
CA LEU A 641 7.76 12.65 -4.00
C LEU A 641 9.07 11.84 -3.97
N ALA A 642 9.72 11.80 -2.80
CA ALA A 642 10.84 10.91 -2.56
C ALA A 642 10.35 9.49 -2.21
N PRO A 643 11.07 8.44 -2.66
CA PRO A 643 10.80 7.07 -2.24
C PRO A 643 11.11 6.88 -0.75
N GLY A 644 10.52 5.85 -0.14
CA GLY A 644 11.02 5.25 1.09
C GLY A 644 12.20 4.31 0.80
N GLY A 645 12.65 3.56 1.80
CA GLY A 645 13.74 2.61 1.58
C GLY A 645 14.75 2.49 2.69
N VAL A 646 15.89 1.91 2.33
CA VAL A 646 17.08 1.81 3.17
C VAL A 646 18.24 2.50 2.47
N VAL A 647 18.95 3.36 3.19
CA VAL A 647 20.24 3.94 2.80
C VAL A 647 21.25 3.54 3.87
N ALA A 648 22.07 2.52 3.60
CA ALA A 648 22.89 1.92 4.65
C ALA A 648 24.37 1.70 4.31
N ASN A 649 25.26 1.83 5.30
CA ASN A 649 26.68 1.49 5.17
C ASN A 649 27.42 2.22 4.01
N ASN A 650 26.96 3.40 3.60
CA ASN A 650 27.60 4.16 2.53
C ASN A 650 28.67 5.11 3.09
N LEU A 651 29.74 5.30 2.33
CA LEU A 651 30.74 6.36 2.55
C LEU A 651 30.51 7.49 1.57
N VAL A 652 30.12 8.67 2.07
CA VAL A 652 29.62 9.75 1.22
C VAL A 652 30.28 11.08 1.55
N GLN A 653 30.86 11.73 0.54
CA GLN A 653 31.42 13.08 0.65
C GLN A 653 30.87 13.98 -0.46
N SER A 654 30.01 14.93 -0.09
CA SER A 654 29.40 15.90 -1.01
C SER A 654 28.83 17.09 -0.25
N TYR A 655 28.32 18.12 -0.95
CA TYR A 655 27.64 19.21 -0.25
C TYR A 655 26.36 18.71 0.44
N TYR A 656 25.55 17.92 -0.28
CA TYR A 656 24.44 17.14 0.28
C TYR A 656 24.72 15.64 0.19
N PRO A 657 25.28 14.99 1.24
CA PRO A 657 25.44 13.55 1.28
C PRO A 657 24.14 12.81 1.00
N ILE A 658 23.10 13.20 1.73
CA ILE A 658 21.72 12.78 1.48
C ILE A 658 20.84 14.02 1.48
N GLN A 659 20.05 14.19 0.41
CA GLN A 659 18.95 15.13 0.40
C GLN A 659 17.66 14.38 0.07
N ALA A 660 16.80 14.22 1.07
CA ALA A 660 15.49 13.61 0.94
C ALA A 660 14.40 14.69 0.98
N THR A 661 13.65 14.85 -0.12
CA THR A 661 12.62 15.90 -0.28
C THR A 661 11.26 15.26 -0.46
N VAL A 662 10.37 15.51 0.51
CA VAL A 662 9.04 14.92 0.62
C VAL A 662 9.05 13.38 0.54
N PRO A 663 9.77 12.68 1.46
CA PRO A 663 9.58 11.24 1.64
C PRO A 663 8.11 10.87 1.75
N SER A 664 7.69 9.85 0.99
CA SER A 664 6.31 9.36 0.91
C SER A 664 6.08 7.98 1.51
N ALA A 665 7.17 7.32 1.94
CA ALA A 665 7.16 6.03 2.64
C ALA A 665 8.29 6.01 3.67
N ASP A 666 8.29 4.99 4.53
CA ASP A 666 9.28 4.83 5.60
C ASP A 666 10.72 4.79 5.03
N LEU A 667 11.64 5.50 5.68
CA LEU A 667 13.02 5.65 5.24
C LEU A 667 13.98 5.44 6.40
N ASP A 668 14.86 4.44 6.24
CA ASP A 668 15.92 4.12 7.18
C ASP A 668 17.27 4.57 6.62
N ILE A 669 17.99 5.42 7.37
CA ILE A 669 19.33 5.89 7.06
C ILE A 669 20.25 5.37 8.16
N GLU A 670 21.00 4.30 7.87
CA GLU A 670 21.71 3.55 8.92
C GLU A 670 23.18 3.24 8.63
N GLY A 671 24.07 3.43 9.61
CA GLY A 671 25.45 2.96 9.50
C GLY A 671 26.31 3.70 8.46
N ASN A 672 25.89 4.88 7.98
CA ASN A 672 26.62 5.62 6.95
C ASN A 672 27.69 6.56 7.54
N GLU A 673 28.73 6.87 6.76
CA GLU A 673 29.66 7.97 7.03
C GLU A 673 29.37 9.12 6.04
N LEU A 674 28.83 10.22 6.57
CA LEU A 674 28.22 11.33 5.81
C LEU A 674 29.01 12.62 6.05
N ALA A 675 29.85 12.97 5.09
CA ALA A 675 30.66 14.18 5.09
C ALA A 675 29.98 15.29 4.27
N GLY A 676 29.30 16.21 4.96
CA GLY A 676 28.53 17.31 4.37
C GLY A 676 27.26 17.62 5.16
N LEU A 677 26.31 18.32 4.53
CA LEU A 677 25.01 18.62 5.13
C LEU A 677 23.96 17.60 4.68
N THR A 678 23.48 16.77 5.58
CA THR A 678 22.33 15.89 5.32
C THR A 678 21.02 16.64 5.56
N MET A 679 20.03 16.44 4.70
CA MET A 679 18.74 17.13 4.80
C MET A 679 17.57 16.17 4.62
N ILE A 680 16.64 16.21 5.58
CA ILE A 680 15.29 15.66 5.46
C ILE A 680 14.31 16.83 5.38
N ASN A 681 13.57 16.94 4.29
CA ASN A 681 12.69 18.08 4.03
C ASN A 681 11.25 17.63 3.81
N ALA A 682 10.32 18.13 4.63
CA ALA A 682 8.88 18.02 4.47
C ALA A 682 8.37 16.58 4.27
N ALA A 683 8.82 15.65 5.12
CA ALA A 683 8.32 14.27 5.14
C ALA A 683 6.80 14.20 5.32
N GLN A 684 6.14 13.29 4.59
CA GLN A 684 4.69 13.16 4.63
C GLN A 684 4.18 12.64 5.99
N ASN A 685 2.99 13.05 6.37
CA ASN A 685 2.39 12.64 7.64
C ASN A 685 2.10 11.13 7.64
N GLY A 686 2.40 10.46 8.75
CA GLY A 686 2.09 9.04 8.95
C GLY A 686 3.22 8.06 8.62
N ILE A 687 4.40 8.54 8.19
CA ILE A 687 5.58 7.71 7.94
C ILE A 687 6.62 7.84 9.06
N SER A 688 7.57 6.92 9.10
CA SER A 688 8.74 6.94 9.97
C SER A 688 10.02 7.21 9.18
N ILE A 689 10.86 8.12 9.69
CA ILE A 689 12.22 8.36 9.21
C ILE A 689 13.18 8.00 10.34
N ASN A 690 13.92 6.92 10.18
CA ASN A 690 14.91 6.48 11.18
C ASN A 690 16.31 6.82 10.69
N ILE A 691 17.07 7.54 11.52
CA ILE A 691 18.43 7.98 11.22
C ILE A 691 19.31 7.42 12.33
N GLY A 692 19.85 6.22 12.10
CA GLY A 692 20.46 5.37 13.12
C GLY A 692 21.95 5.11 12.90
N ASN A 693 22.79 5.15 13.92
CA ASN A 693 24.15 4.61 13.85
C ASN A 693 25.05 5.23 12.75
N ASN A 694 24.80 6.47 12.34
CA ASN A 694 25.60 7.15 11.30
C ASN A 694 26.71 8.01 11.94
N ILE A 695 27.75 8.29 11.15
CA ILE A 695 28.76 9.31 11.44
C ILE A 695 28.48 10.51 10.53
N PHE A 696 28.12 11.64 11.11
CA PHE A 696 28.04 12.93 10.44
C PHE A 696 29.33 13.70 10.68
N ASP A 697 30.06 14.05 9.62
CA ASP A 697 31.40 14.63 9.74
C ASP A 697 31.55 15.98 9.01
N GLY A 698 32.04 16.99 9.72
CA GLY A 698 32.48 18.26 9.13
C GLY A 698 33.80 18.15 8.34
N VAL A 699 34.49 17.01 8.40
CA VAL A 699 35.78 16.64 7.79
C VAL A 699 36.95 17.43 8.34
N ASN A 700 36.92 18.75 8.21
CA ASN A 700 37.90 19.68 8.74
C ASN A 700 37.29 21.10 8.82
N ASP A 701 37.96 22.01 9.52
CA ASP A 701 37.48 23.37 9.75
C ASP A 701 37.20 24.15 8.46
N LEU A 702 37.96 23.91 7.38
CA LEU A 702 37.75 24.61 6.11
C LEU A 702 36.41 24.22 5.46
N VAL A 703 36.08 22.92 5.48
CA VAL A 703 34.80 22.43 4.95
C VAL A 703 33.66 22.80 5.90
N ALA A 704 33.82 22.53 7.20
CA ALA A 704 32.82 22.80 8.22
C ALA A 704 32.42 24.28 8.30
N ALA A 705 33.33 25.21 8.01
CA ALA A 705 33.03 26.65 7.98
C ALA A 705 32.01 27.03 6.89
N ASN A 706 31.85 26.21 5.86
CA ASN A 706 30.89 26.41 4.76
C ASN A 706 29.55 25.69 4.99
N LEU A 707 29.41 24.94 6.09
CA LEU A 707 28.20 24.20 6.45
C LEU A 707 27.55 24.86 7.67
N TYR A 708 26.26 25.15 7.61
CA TYR A 708 25.55 25.66 8.79
C TYR A 708 25.18 24.55 9.78
N ALA A 709 24.97 23.32 9.30
CA ALA A 709 24.67 22.14 10.09
C ALA A 709 25.24 20.88 9.41
N LEU A 710 25.34 19.77 10.15
CA LEU A 710 25.62 18.47 9.55
C LEU A 710 24.34 17.69 9.23
N LEU A 711 23.29 17.87 10.02
CA LEU A 711 21.95 17.33 9.75
C LEU A 711 20.90 18.43 9.93
N GLU A 712 20.01 18.58 8.95
CA GLU A 712 18.79 19.39 9.08
C GLU A 712 17.54 18.52 8.92
N VAL A 713 16.61 18.64 9.89
CA VAL A 713 15.22 18.18 9.75
C VAL A 713 14.34 19.39 9.56
N ARG A 714 13.76 19.50 8.38
CA ARG A 714 13.11 20.71 7.88
C ARG A 714 11.63 20.49 7.62
N ALA A 715 10.79 21.40 8.10
CA ALA A 715 9.37 21.46 7.78
C ALA A 715 8.61 20.15 8.04
N ASN A 716 9.00 19.39 9.07
CA ASN A 716 8.35 18.13 9.38
C ASN A 716 7.02 18.36 10.12
N ASP A 717 5.91 18.08 9.45
CA ASP A 717 4.56 18.33 9.95
C ASP A 717 4.01 17.17 10.78
N GLY A 718 4.39 15.93 10.51
CA GLY A 718 3.74 14.81 11.18
C GLY A 718 4.42 13.46 11.04
N ALA A 719 5.44 13.31 10.19
CA ALA A 719 6.26 12.10 10.19
C ALA A 719 6.96 11.94 11.55
N LEU A 720 7.15 10.70 12.00
CA LEU A 720 8.02 10.43 13.14
C LEU A 720 9.47 10.45 12.64
N VAL A 721 10.29 11.39 13.11
CA VAL A 721 11.71 11.44 12.76
C VAL A 721 12.54 11.06 13.98
N THR A 722 13.18 9.90 13.95
CA THR A 722 14.03 9.40 15.04
C THR A 722 15.50 9.44 14.63
N ILE A 723 16.27 10.29 15.31
CA ILE A 723 17.73 10.43 15.13
C ILE A 723 18.38 9.77 16.33
N SER A 724 18.96 8.59 16.14
CA SER A 724 19.48 7.80 17.24
C SER A 724 20.85 7.18 17.04
N ASN A 725 21.65 7.14 18.12
CA ASN A 725 22.95 6.47 18.14
C ASN A 725 23.95 6.99 17.08
N ASN A 726 23.81 8.23 16.63
CA ASN A 726 24.71 8.82 15.64
C ASN A 726 25.88 9.54 16.33
N GLU A 727 27.01 9.63 15.62
CA GLU A 727 28.15 10.47 15.98
C GLU A 727 28.16 11.72 15.09
N PHE A 728 28.10 12.91 15.69
CA PHE A 728 28.27 14.19 15.00
C PHE A 728 29.64 14.75 15.37
N ARG A 729 30.56 14.83 14.40
CA ARG A 729 31.94 15.27 14.67
C ARG A 729 32.42 16.41 13.78
N ASN A 730 33.39 17.19 14.28
CA ASN A 730 34.10 18.24 13.54
C ASN A 730 33.21 19.36 12.97
N TYR A 731 32.01 19.59 13.52
CA TYR A 731 31.19 20.73 13.13
C TYR A 731 31.68 22.03 13.79
N LEU A 732 31.59 23.15 13.06
CA LEU A 732 31.92 24.49 13.56
C LEU A 732 30.68 25.30 13.94
N ASN A 733 29.55 25.05 13.26
CA ASN A 733 28.30 25.79 13.43
C ASN A 733 27.29 24.95 14.18
N MET A 734 26.57 24.04 13.50
CA MET A 734 25.57 23.18 14.15
C MET A 734 25.82 21.70 13.91
N GLY A 735 25.53 20.86 14.90
CA GLY A 735 25.44 19.42 14.71
C GLY A 735 24.11 19.08 14.02
N LEU A 736 23.03 19.19 14.78
CA LEU A 736 21.65 18.97 14.35
C LEU A 736 20.86 20.30 14.35
N PHE A 737 20.20 20.59 13.24
CA PHE A 737 19.26 21.70 13.10
C PHE A 737 17.84 21.17 12.88
N SER A 738 16.96 21.34 13.86
CA SER A 738 15.53 21.02 13.75
C SER A 738 14.77 22.31 13.42
N SER A 739 14.43 22.48 12.14
CA SER A 739 13.91 23.72 11.57
C SER A 739 12.43 23.60 11.21
N ALA A 740 11.59 24.34 11.94
CA ALA A 740 10.13 24.36 11.81
C ALA A 740 9.50 22.95 11.74
N SER A 741 9.89 22.09 12.69
CA SER A 741 9.60 20.65 12.68
C SER A 741 8.96 20.20 14.00
N ARG A 742 8.06 19.22 13.94
CA ARG A 742 7.47 18.49 15.08
C ARG A 742 7.73 17.00 14.97
N ASN A 743 7.37 16.22 15.99
CA ASN A 743 7.59 14.77 16.05
C ASN A 743 9.06 14.34 15.79
N VAL A 744 10.02 15.17 16.19
CA VAL A 744 11.46 14.86 16.07
C VAL A 744 11.95 14.29 17.39
N LYS A 745 12.80 13.25 17.32
CA LYS A 745 13.45 12.66 18.48
C LYS A 745 14.96 12.60 18.24
N ALA A 746 15.74 13.17 19.14
CA ALA A 746 17.20 13.06 19.19
C ALA A 746 17.59 12.22 20.42
N ILE A 747 17.92 10.96 20.19
CA ILE A 747 18.11 9.96 21.25
C ILE A 747 19.50 9.33 21.19
N SER A 748 20.26 9.35 22.28
CA SER A 748 21.53 8.61 22.38
C SER A 748 22.58 8.96 21.33
N ASN A 749 22.61 10.19 20.83
CA ASN A 749 23.63 10.65 19.88
C ASN A 749 24.83 11.26 20.62
N GLU A 750 26.01 11.23 19.99
CA GLU A 750 27.21 11.89 20.46
C GLU A 750 27.52 13.14 19.61
N PHE A 751 27.75 14.28 20.25
CA PHE A 751 28.03 15.55 19.60
C PHE A 751 29.40 16.08 20.00
N THR A 752 30.35 16.02 19.07
CA THR A 752 31.75 16.44 19.24
C THR A 752 32.10 17.54 18.24
N PRO A 753 31.99 18.83 18.63
CA PRO A 753 32.37 19.93 17.74
C PRO A 753 33.88 19.90 17.42
N SER A 754 34.31 20.67 16.43
CA SER A 754 35.75 20.85 16.19
C SER A 754 36.43 21.47 17.43
N ALA A 755 37.67 21.09 17.70
CA ALA A 755 38.47 21.63 18.79
C ALA A 755 38.73 23.14 18.67
N THR A 756 38.52 23.73 17.49
CA THR A 756 38.65 25.17 17.21
C THR A 756 37.31 25.92 17.25
N ALA A 757 36.19 25.22 17.41
CA ALA A 757 34.86 25.80 17.41
C ALA A 757 34.61 26.68 18.65
N THR A 758 34.18 27.92 18.44
CA THR A 758 33.94 28.92 19.50
C THR A 758 32.48 29.37 19.66
N ASP A 759 31.63 29.17 18.65
CA ASP A 759 30.23 29.59 18.69
C ASP A 759 29.29 28.52 18.11
N PHE A 760 29.59 27.25 18.43
CA PHE A 760 28.82 26.12 17.92
C PHE A 760 27.53 25.89 18.73
N VAL A 761 26.58 25.19 18.12
CA VAL A 761 25.38 24.65 18.77
C VAL A 761 25.24 23.17 18.44
N SER A 762 25.23 22.26 19.42
CA SER A 762 25.09 20.83 19.11
C SER A 762 23.71 20.48 18.56
N ILE A 763 22.63 20.92 19.23
CA ILE A 763 21.24 20.82 18.76
C ILE A 763 20.61 22.21 18.76
N HIS A 764 20.20 22.68 17.59
CA HIS A 764 19.47 23.93 17.44
C HIS A 764 18.03 23.63 17.01
N ALA A 765 17.08 23.83 17.93
CA ALA A 765 15.66 23.69 17.66
C ALA A 765 15.06 25.08 17.41
N ASN A 766 14.52 25.30 16.21
CA ASN A 766 14.12 26.64 15.78
C ASN A 766 12.80 26.63 15.00
N SER A 767 11.91 27.60 15.27
CA SER A 767 10.64 27.74 14.54
C SER A 767 10.80 28.17 13.08
N LYS A 768 11.99 28.57 12.62
CA LYS A 768 12.26 29.09 11.26
C LYS A 768 12.96 28.09 10.34
N LEU A 769 12.57 28.10 9.06
CA LEU A 769 13.18 27.30 7.98
C LEU A 769 14.39 28.00 7.34
N MET A 770 15.38 27.22 6.90
CA MET A 770 16.48 27.72 6.05
C MET A 770 16.16 27.58 4.56
N THR A 771 15.23 28.40 4.06
CA THR A 771 14.78 28.38 2.66
C THR A 771 14.48 29.78 2.11
N SER A 772 14.73 29.98 0.82
CA SER A 772 14.35 31.20 0.09
C SER A 772 12.85 31.31 -0.16
N GLY A 773 12.11 30.20 -0.04
CA GLY A 773 10.64 30.18 -0.12
C GLY A 773 9.97 30.85 1.07
N VAL A 774 8.70 31.25 0.89
CA VAL A 774 7.86 31.75 1.98
C VAL A 774 7.55 30.62 2.95
N GLN A 775 7.85 30.82 4.23
CA GLN A 775 7.47 29.91 5.30
C GLN A 775 5.98 30.09 5.66
N ASN A 776 5.20 29.02 5.56
CA ASN A 776 3.74 29.00 5.74
C ASN A 776 3.26 27.93 6.74
N ASN A 777 4.14 27.35 7.56
CA ASN A 777 3.73 26.38 8.56
C ASN A 777 2.86 27.05 9.65
N THR A 778 1.86 26.33 10.15
CA THR A 778 0.88 26.84 11.12
C THR A 778 0.89 26.07 12.44
N TYR A 779 1.83 25.14 12.61
CA TYR A 779 1.95 24.26 13.76
C TYR A 779 3.12 24.66 14.67
N ALA A 780 2.99 24.32 15.96
CA ALA A 780 4.09 24.43 16.92
C ALA A 780 5.15 23.35 16.67
N ASN A 781 6.41 23.69 16.94
CA ASN A 781 7.53 22.77 16.84
C ASN A 781 7.55 21.76 18.00
N ASP A 782 8.26 20.65 17.81
CA ASP A 782 8.46 19.65 18.85
C ASP A 782 9.76 18.86 18.63
N ILE A 783 10.50 18.64 19.72
CA ILE A 783 11.68 17.78 19.73
C ILE A 783 11.86 17.13 21.11
N GLU A 784 12.03 15.81 21.11
CA GLU A 784 12.44 15.03 22.29
C GLU A 784 13.96 14.87 22.29
N ILE A 785 14.64 15.22 23.39
CA ILE A 785 16.12 15.17 23.50
C ILE A 785 16.52 14.33 24.71
N LYS A 786 17.00 13.10 24.49
CA LYS A 786 17.32 12.12 25.55
C LYS A 786 18.59 11.33 25.30
N GLY A 787 19.31 10.96 26.35
CA GLY A 787 20.45 10.05 26.27
C GLY A 787 21.68 10.56 25.50
N ASN A 788 21.67 11.81 25.01
CA ASN A 788 22.74 12.32 24.15
C ASN A 788 23.98 12.74 24.96
N ALA A 789 25.16 12.66 24.36
CA ALA A 789 26.41 13.17 24.91
C ALA A 789 26.83 14.47 24.20
N PHE A 790 27.06 15.53 24.96
CA PHE A 790 27.46 16.85 24.45
C PHE A 790 28.89 17.19 24.88
N ASN A 791 29.83 17.11 23.94
CA ASN A 791 31.25 17.37 24.17
C ASN A 791 31.64 18.83 23.90
N THR A 792 32.86 19.20 24.28
CA THR A 792 33.38 20.58 24.20
C THR A 792 34.25 20.79 22.96
N GLY A 793 34.14 21.97 22.35
CA GLY A 793 35.10 22.49 21.34
C GLY A 793 36.22 23.28 22.01
N VAL A 794 36.30 24.59 21.77
CA VAL A 794 37.10 25.48 22.64
C VAL A 794 36.44 25.54 24.02
N ALA A 795 37.23 25.45 25.09
CA ALA A 795 36.70 25.49 26.46
C ALA A 795 35.95 26.79 26.76
N ASP A 796 34.88 26.68 27.54
CA ASP A 796 33.94 27.73 27.95
C ASP A 796 33.29 28.49 26.77
N ASN A 797 33.14 27.80 25.64
CA ASN A 797 32.50 28.29 24.43
C ASN A 797 31.39 27.33 23.96
N GLY A 798 30.56 27.79 23.03
CA GLY A 798 29.47 27.01 22.42
C GLY A 798 28.32 26.62 23.36
N THR A 799 27.26 26.10 22.75
CA THR A 799 26.00 25.74 23.41
C THR A 799 25.65 24.29 23.08
N ALA A 800 25.25 23.49 24.06
CA ALA A 800 24.77 22.14 23.74
C ALA A 800 23.38 22.17 23.07
N ILE A 801 22.39 22.81 23.69
CA ILE A 801 21.02 22.88 23.15
C ILE A 801 20.56 24.34 23.09
N ALA A 802 20.07 24.77 21.94
CA ALA A 802 19.47 26.10 21.77
C ALA A 802 18.01 26.01 21.29
N PHE A 803 17.13 26.80 21.91
CA PHE A 803 15.74 26.96 21.49
C PHE A 803 15.48 28.39 21.01
N ALA A 804 14.86 28.52 19.83
CA ALA A 804 14.65 29.80 19.19
C ALA A 804 13.27 29.93 18.51
N ASP A 805 12.65 31.10 18.66
CA ASP A 805 11.42 31.46 17.94
C ASP A 805 11.71 32.50 16.84
N HIS A 806 12.30 32.06 15.73
CA HIS A 806 12.67 32.97 14.65
C HIS A 806 11.60 33.12 13.55
N TYR A 807 10.54 32.29 13.53
CA TYR A 807 9.37 32.54 12.70
C TYR A 807 8.41 33.54 13.36
N GLY A 808 8.19 33.39 14.67
CA GLY A 808 7.45 34.33 15.51
C GLY A 808 5.95 34.41 15.24
N VAL A 809 5.37 33.51 14.43
CA VAL A 809 3.93 33.51 14.14
C VAL A 809 3.16 32.55 15.05
N THR A 810 3.76 31.42 15.44
CA THR A 810 3.13 30.40 16.29
C THR A 810 3.28 30.75 17.77
N SER A 811 2.22 30.53 18.56
CA SER A 811 2.22 30.77 20.00
C SER A 811 1.36 29.69 20.69
N PRO A 812 1.95 28.83 21.53
CA PRO A 812 3.40 28.72 21.80
C PRO A 812 4.20 28.33 20.53
N ALA A 813 5.51 28.64 20.50
CA ALA A 813 6.38 28.33 19.36
C ALA A 813 6.71 26.82 19.29
N PHE A 814 6.79 26.18 20.46
CA PHE A 814 6.97 24.75 20.67
C PHE A 814 5.80 24.19 21.49
N ASN A 815 5.58 22.88 21.46
CA ASN A 815 4.60 22.25 22.36
C ASN A 815 4.93 22.57 23.83
N ASP A 816 3.88 22.83 24.64
CA ASP A 816 3.98 23.39 26.01
C ASP A 816 4.78 22.54 27.03
N SER A 817 5.26 21.36 26.64
CA SER A 817 6.01 20.44 27.50
C SER A 817 7.41 20.13 26.96
N ILE A 818 8.26 21.14 26.76
CA ILE A 818 9.66 20.95 26.37
C ILE A 818 10.42 20.29 27.51
N LYS A 819 10.82 19.03 27.33
CA LYS A 819 11.54 18.23 28.32
C LYS A 819 12.87 17.78 27.74
N VAL A 820 13.95 18.03 28.46
CA VAL A 820 15.30 17.60 28.12
C VAL A 820 15.73 16.53 29.11
N GLY A 821 16.02 15.34 28.60
CA GLY A 821 16.39 14.16 29.37
C GLY A 821 15.21 13.30 29.82
N GLY A 822 15.51 12.24 30.58
CA GLY A 822 14.51 11.33 31.14
C GLY A 822 15.01 10.62 32.39
N GLY A 823 14.07 10.05 33.16
CA GLY A 823 14.36 9.47 34.49
C GLY A 823 15.16 8.17 34.45
N ASP A 824 15.08 7.42 33.36
CA ASP A 824 15.82 6.19 33.16
C ASP A 824 17.29 6.49 32.87
N ALA A 825 18.20 5.61 33.29
CA ALA A 825 19.65 5.83 33.14
C ALA A 825 20.09 6.06 31.69
N THR A 826 19.43 5.40 30.73
CA THR A 826 19.68 5.52 29.28
C THR A 826 19.10 6.78 28.67
N ASP A 827 18.14 7.43 29.32
CA ASP A 827 17.48 8.63 28.82
C ASP A 827 18.22 9.92 29.26
N LYS A 828 19.25 9.80 30.09
CA LYS A 828 19.97 10.97 30.63
C LYS A 828 20.95 11.53 29.62
N ASN A 829 20.79 12.80 29.27
CA ASN A 829 21.82 13.49 28.49
C ASN A 829 23.04 13.79 29.37
N THR A 830 24.24 13.73 28.80
CA THR A 830 25.51 14.06 29.49
C THR A 830 26.11 15.34 28.91
N PHE A 831 26.50 16.28 29.78
CA PHE A 831 27.05 17.58 29.37
C PHE A 831 28.50 17.74 29.83
N ALA A 832 29.40 18.15 28.93
CA ALA A 832 30.78 18.44 29.25
C ALA A 832 30.96 19.79 29.99
N ASN A 833 31.89 19.84 30.96
CA ASN A 833 32.14 21.04 31.78
C ASN A 833 32.60 22.27 30.97
N GLY A 834 33.30 22.04 29.87
CA GLY A 834 33.83 23.11 29.03
C GLY A 834 32.81 23.74 28.08
N LEU A 835 31.53 23.41 28.15
CA LEU A 835 30.47 24.11 27.41
C LEU A 835 30.18 25.47 28.05
N LYS A 836 29.96 26.53 27.25
CA LYS A 836 29.50 27.82 27.78
C LYS A 836 28.10 27.71 28.36
N TYR A 837 27.17 27.15 27.57
CA TYR A 837 25.79 26.91 27.97
C TYR A 837 25.40 25.45 27.74
N PHE A 838 24.74 24.83 28.71
CA PHE A 838 24.07 23.54 28.52
C PHE A 838 22.79 23.72 27.71
N ILE A 839 22.00 24.74 28.07
CA ILE A 839 20.76 25.11 27.39
C ILE A 839 20.72 26.63 27.27
N ALA A 840 20.43 27.15 26.08
CA ALA A 840 20.23 28.58 25.86
C ALA A 840 18.88 28.86 25.19
N LEU A 841 18.17 29.87 25.70
CA LEU A 841 16.95 30.40 25.13
C LEU A 841 17.28 31.68 24.34
N ASP A 842 16.89 31.71 23.07
CA ASP A 842 17.31 32.78 22.16
C ASP A 842 16.60 34.12 22.43
N THR A 843 17.36 35.22 22.45
CA THR A 843 16.87 36.58 22.73
C THR A 843 16.54 37.41 21.50
N LEU A 844 16.83 36.88 20.31
CA LEU A 844 16.76 37.66 19.09
C LEU A 844 15.33 38.08 18.81
N SER A 845 15.19 39.32 18.34
CA SER A 845 13.90 39.90 18.03
C SER A 845 13.97 40.76 16.76
N GLY A 846 12.82 41.02 16.17
CA GLY A 846 12.73 41.84 14.96
C GLY A 846 13.03 41.04 13.70
N SER A 847 13.53 41.72 12.66
CA SER A 847 13.64 41.14 11.32
C SER A 847 14.79 40.13 11.22
N SER A 848 14.50 38.91 10.74
CA SER A 848 15.50 37.83 10.65
C SER A 848 16.69 38.18 9.77
N ASN A 849 16.49 38.98 8.72
CA ASN A 849 17.57 39.44 7.82
C ASN A 849 18.60 40.36 8.49
N GLY A 850 18.39 40.79 9.74
CA GLY A 850 19.41 41.47 10.54
C GLY A 850 20.57 40.58 10.98
N PHE A 851 20.46 39.25 10.80
CA PHE A 851 21.41 38.28 11.32
C PHE A 851 22.04 37.45 10.21
N ALA A 852 23.36 37.22 10.31
CA ALA A 852 24.15 36.62 9.24
C ALA A 852 23.64 35.23 8.84
N LEU A 853 23.24 34.38 9.79
CA LEU A 853 22.69 33.05 9.52
C LEU A 853 21.50 33.09 8.55
N TRP A 854 20.60 34.06 8.69
CA TRP A 854 19.38 34.19 7.90
C TRP A 854 19.58 34.97 6.60
N GLN A 855 20.72 35.64 6.43
CA GLN A 855 21.11 36.22 5.15
C GLN A 855 21.62 35.14 4.18
N MET A 856 22.05 33.99 4.69
CA MET A 856 22.48 32.86 3.88
C MET A 856 21.33 32.38 2.99
N ASN A 857 21.65 32.11 1.73
CA ASN A 857 20.75 31.53 0.73
C ASN A 857 19.44 32.30 0.44
N GLY A 858 19.38 33.61 0.75
CA GLY A 858 18.22 34.45 0.45
C GLY A 858 16.97 34.03 1.21
N SER A 859 17.13 33.54 2.45
CA SER A 859 16.02 33.04 3.26
C SER A 859 14.91 34.06 3.44
N SER A 860 13.64 33.63 3.42
CA SER A 860 12.51 34.56 3.57
C SER A 860 12.58 35.32 4.90
N VAL A 861 12.22 36.60 4.87
CA VAL A 861 12.30 37.47 6.07
C VAL A 861 11.12 37.17 6.99
N THR A 862 11.42 36.86 8.25
CA THR A 862 10.41 36.61 9.31
C THR A 862 10.64 37.56 10.48
N THR A 863 9.66 37.65 11.38
CA THR A 863 9.78 38.45 12.60
C THR A 863 10.10 37.53 13.76
N MET A 864 11.35 37.55 14.21
CA MET A 864 11.80 36.76 15.36
C MET A 864 11.26 37.35 16.66
N LYS A 865 11.09 36.48 17.65
CA LYS A 865 10.67 36.84 19.01
C LYS A 865 11.62 36.19 20.02
N PRO A 866 11.86 36.84 21.17
CA PRO A 866 12.53 36.19 22.29
C PRO A 866 11.79 34.91 22.69
N PHE A 867 12.55 33.88 23.06
CA PHE A 867 11.98 32.59 23.42
C PHE A 867 11.37 32.61 24.83
N THR A 868 10.04 32.60 24.91
CA THR A 868 9.29 32.85 26.17
C THR A 868 8.86 31.60 26.93
N GLN A 869 9.05 30.41 26.36
CA GLN A 869 8.59 29.15 26.97
C GLN A 869 9.63 28.59 27.94
N ASN A 870 9.17 27.94 29.00
CA ASN A 870 10.04 27.25 29.95
C ASN A 870 10.53 25.91 29.38
N VAL A 871 11.76 25.55 29.73
CA VAL A 871 12.38 24.26 29.38
C VAL A 871 12.67 23.49 30.66
N TYR A 872 12.20 22.25 30.74
CA TYR A 872 12.40 21.40 31.92
C TYR A 872 13.57 20.44 31.69
N ALA A 873 14.68 20.68 32.39
CA ALA A 873 15.95 19.96 32.24
C ALA A 873 16.47 19.48 33.60
N PHE A 874 15.67 18.64 34.26
CA PHE A 874 15.91 18.32 35.67
C PHE A 874 17.24 17.57 35.89
N THR A 875 17.86 17.79 37.04
CA THR A 875 19.11 17.11 37.43
C THR A 875 18.96 15.61 37.64
N ASP A 876 17.75 15.10 37.85
CA ASP A 876 17.47 13.66 37.88
C ASP A 876 17.26 13.08 36.48
N TRP A 877 17.08 13.93 35.46
CA TRP A 877 16.91 13.57 34.05
C TRP A 877 18.16 13.75 33.19
N ASN A 878 19.22 14.34 33.73
CA ASN A 878 20.44 14.65 33.01
C ASN A 878 21.67 14.43 33.91
N ILE A 879 22.83 14.26 33.30
CA ILE A 879 24.14 14.15 33.96
C ILE A 879 24.90 15.44 33.67
N TYR A 880 25.00 16.29 34.70
CA TYR A 880 25.77 17.53 34.66
C TYR A 880 27.12 17.37 35.38
N PRO A 881 28.12 18.22 35.07
CA PRO A 881 29.40 18.27 35.78
C PRO A 881 29.30 18.70 37.25
N SER A 882 28.17 19.30 37.65
CA SER A 882 27.90 19.80 39.00
C SER A 882 26.44 19.50 39.38
N ASN A 883 26.18 19.30 40.67
CA ASN A 883 24.84 19.25 41.25
C ASN A 883 24.47 20.55 41.98
N ASP A 884 25.35 21.55 41.98
CA ASP A 884 25.08 22.88 42.52
C ASP A 884 24.20 23.66 41.53
N THR A 885 22.97 23.95 41.92
CA THR A 885 22.00 24.68 41.10
C THR A 885 22.49 26.06 40.70
N THR A 886 23.37 26.70 41.48
CA THR A 886 23.98 27.99 41.13
C THR A 886 24.96 27.86 39.97
N VAL A 887 25.69 26.75 39.92
CA VAL A 887 26.61 26.44 38.82
C VAL A 887 25.83 26.07 37.56
N LEU A 888 24.73 25.31 37.73
CA LEU A 888 23.84 24.95 36.63
C LEU A 888 23.15 26.17 36.03
N GLU A 889 22.65 27.07 36.88
CA GLU A 889 22.08 28.35 36.48
C GLU A 889 23.08 29.17 35.66
N GLY A 890 24.34 29.26 36.11
CA GLY A 890 25.39 29.96 35.35
C GLY A 890 25.77 29.30 34.01
N LYS A 891 25.24 28.10 33.72
CA LYS A 891 25.36 27.39 32.44
C LYS A 891 24.03 27.32 31.69
N ALA A 892 22.97 27.99 32.17
CA ALA A 892 21.76 28.29 31.41
C ALA A 892 21.85 29.72 30.85
N PHE A 893 21.10 29.99 29.78
CA PHE A 893 20.83 31.35 29.33
C PHE A 893 19.33 31.55 29.20
N ASP A 894 18.71 32.24 30.16
CA ASP A 894 17.26 32.25 30.34
C ASP A 894 16.73 33.55 30.99
N VAL A 895 15.55 33.50 31.63
CA VAL A 895 14.90 34.64 32.29
C VAL A 895 15.79 35.36 33.32
N ALA A 896 16.73 34.66 33.96
CA ALA A 896 17.67 35.25 34.91
C ALA A 896 18.67 36.18 34.21
N ASP A 897 19.06 35.85 32.98
CA ASP A 897 19.95 36.66 32.14
C ASP A 897 19.19 37.72 31.33
N ALA A 898 17.98 37.39 30.87
CA ALA A 898 17.13 38.29 30.10
C ALA A 898 15.64 38.09 30.41
N SER A 899 15.06 39.07 31.11
CA SER A 899 13.66 39.04 31.60
C SER A 899 12.54 38.80 30.57
N SER A 900 12.84 38.83 29.26
CA SER A 900 11.91 38.52 28.17
C SER A 900 11.86 37.03 27.82
N LEU A 901 12.72 36.21 28.42
CA LEU A 901 12.83 34.78 28.15
C LEU A 901 11.97 33.93 29.10
N GLY A 902 11.79 32.67 28.75
CA GLY A 902 11.32 31.63 29.67
C GLY A 902 12.42 31.19 30.65
N ASP A 903 12.09 30.25 31.53
CA ASP A 903 12.96 29.70 32.58
C ASP A 903 13.53 28.33 32.17
N VAL A 904 14.82 28.06 32.44
CA VAL A 904 15.41 26.72 32.31
C VAL A 904 15.41 26.04 33.68
N VAL A 905 14.43 25.15 33.87
CA VAL A 905 14.14 24.57 35.17
C VAL A 905 14.98 23.31 35.42
N PHE A 906 15.98 23.41 36.30
CA PHE A 906 16.84 22.29 36.70
C PHE A 906 16.31 21.45 37.88
N VAL A 907 15.36 21.99 38.67
CA VAL A 907 14.83 21.32 39.87
C VAL A 907 13.32 21.21 39.77
N ARG A 908 12.78 20.02 40.01
CA ARG A 908 11.33 19.84 40.05
C ARG A 908 10.74 20.61 41.22
N PRO A 909 9.62 21.32 41.05
CA PRO A 909 8.84 21.73 42.21
C PRO A 909 8.42 20.47 42.95
N ASN A 910 8.87 20.32 44.19
CA ASN A 910 8.48 19.23 45.06
C ASN A 910 6.94 19.22 45.17
N THR A 911 6.28 18.27 44.50
CA THR A 911 4.84 18.03 44.64
C THR A 911 4.51 17.19 45.89
N SER A 912 5.54 16.83 46.65
CA SER A 912 5.44 16.35 48.03
C SER A 912 5.53 17.52 49.00
N LEU A 913 4.59 17.61 49.95
CA LEU A 913 4.71 18.47 51.15
C LEU A 913 5.80 18.00 52.13
N ASN A 914 6.52 16.92 51.80
CA ASN A 914 7.52 16.30 52.66
C ASN A 914 8.77 15.95 51.86
N GLU A 915 9.67 16.92 51.71
CA GLU A 915 11.13 16.72 51.75
C GLU A 915 11.83 18.09 51.65
N SER A 916 11.63 18.91 52.69
CA SER A 916 12.81 19.45 53.36
C SER A 916 12.97 18.52 54.56
N ASP A 917 14.11 17.85 54.71
CA ASP A 917 14.37 17.06 55.91
C ASP A 917 14.11 17.95 57.13
N ILE A 918 12.98 17.72 57.82
CA ILE A 918 12.71 18.44 59.05
C ILE A 918 13.66 17.86 60.09
N LEU A 919 14.83 18.47 60.20
CA LEU A 919 15.84 18.10 61.16
C LEU A 919 15.32 18.39 62.58
N SER A 920 15.42 17.40 63.47
CA SER A 920 14.92 17.51 64.83
C SER A 920 15.78 18.45 65.66
N LEU A 921 15.14 19.37 66.41
CA LEU A 921 15.82 20.15 67.45
C LEU A 921 15.72 19.42 68.79
N SER A 922 16.85 19.32 69.48
CA SER A 922 16.85 19.04 70.92
C SER A 922 16.60 20.35 71.68
N THR A 923 15.66 20.33 72.62
CA THR A 923 15.32 21.51 73.42
C THR A 923 15.38 21.18 74.90
N TYR A 924 16.07 22.00 75.69
CA TYR A 924 16.26 21.74 77.12
C TYR A 924 16.52 23.01 77.95
N PRO A 925 16.05 23.07 79.21
CA PRO A 925 15.10 22.15 79.81
C PRO A 925 13.71 22.28 79.16
N ASN A 926 12.99 21.17 79.02
CA ASN A 926 11.61 21.13 78.53
C ASN A 926 10.79 20.23 79.48
N PRO A 927 9.96 20.79 80.38
CA PRO A 927 9.48 22.16 80.40
C PRO A 927 10.52 23.25 80.75
N ALA A 928 10.44 24.40 80.08
CA ALA A 928 11.29 25.57 80.33
C ALA A 928 10.59 26.57 81.28
N VAL A 929 11.37 27.31 82.08
CA VAL A 929 10.85 28.34 83.02
C VAL A 929 11.30 29.75 82.60
N ASN A 930 12.61 30.01 82.57
CA ASN A 930 13.16 31.33 82.21
C ASN A 930 13.86 31.34 80.85
N THR A 931 14.57 30.26 80.54
CA THR A 931 15.37 30.10 79.32
C THR A 931 15.15 28.73 78.71
N LEU A 932 15.30 28.64 77.39
CA LEU A 932 15.26 27.41 76.61
C LEU A 932 16.49 27.35 75.73
N ASN A 933 17.25 26.27 75.84
CA ASN A 933 18.35 25.96 74.93
C ASN A 933 17.83 25.10 73.77
N ILE A 934 18.29 25.39 72.57
CA ILE A 934 17.89 24.75 71.32
C ILE A 934 19.16 24.31 70.60
N ALA A 935 19.30 23.02 70.35
CA ALA A 935 20.45 22.46 69.66
C ALA A 935 20.01 21.52 68.54
N GLY A 936 20.63 21.64 67.36
CA GLY A 936 20.37 20.80 66.20
C GLY A 936 21.62 20.66 65.36
N GLU A 937 21.83 19.49 64.78
CA GLU A 937 22.97 19.26 63.87
C GLU A 937 22.85 20.16 62.63
N GLY A 938 23.97 20.78 62.23
CA GLY A 938 24.03 21.69 61.09
C GLY A 938 23.48 23.11 61.33
N LEU A 939 22.97 23.42 62.52
CA LEU A 939 22.45 24.76 62.84
C LEU A 939 23.60 25.79 62.92
N SER A 940 23.82 26.53 61.84
CA SER A 940 24.91 27.53 61.71
C SER A 940 24.44 28.80 61.01
N GLY A 941 25.12 29.92 61.27
CA GLY A 941 24.85 31.19 60.60
C GLY A 941 23.55 31.89 61.03
N LYS A 942 23.09 32.84 60.21
CA LYS A 942 21.92 33.69 60.50
C LYS A 942 20.63 32.96 60.12
N ASN A 943 19.80 32.64 61.12
CA ASN A 943 18.55 31.91 60.97
C ASN A 943 17.37 32.72 61.55
N VAL A 944 16.14 32.39 61.13
CA VAL A 944 14.91 32.96 61.70
C VAL A 944 14.23 31.92 62.57
N LEU A 945 14.14 32.19 63.87
CA LEU A 945 13.39 31.40 64.83
C LEU A 945 11.98 31.97 64.99
N THR A 946 10.98 31.11 64.89
CA THR A 946 9.57 31.42 65.08
C THR A 946 8.98 30.51 66.15
N ILE A 947 8.26 31.08 67.11
CA ILE A 947 7.51 30.36 68.15
C ILE A 947 6.04 30.57 67.88
N THR A 948 5.28 29.48 67.86
CA THR A 948 3.83 29.47 67.62
C THR A 948 3.11 28.77 68.77
N ASP A 949 1.92 29.24 69.13
CA ASP A 949 1.05 28.56 70.08
C ASP A 949 0.36 27.33 69.43
N MET A 950 -0.43 26.59 70.22
CA MET A 950 -1.17 25.41 69.74
C MET A 950 -2.27 25.74 68.71
N GLN A 951 -2.65 27.01 68.57
CA GLN A 951 -3.59 27.47 67.56
C GLN A 951 -2.86 27.94 66.28
N GLY A 952 -1.53 27.79 66.21
CA GLY A 952 -0.71 28.17 65.07
C GLY A 952 -0.41 29.67 64.98
N ARG A 953 -0.77 30.47 65.99
CA ARG A 953 -0.49 31.90 66.01
C ARG A 953 0.97 32.12 66.38
N VAL A 954 1.67 32.95 65.61
CA VAL A 954 3.05 33.34 65.91
C VAL A 954 3.07 34.23 67.16
N VAL A 955 3.67 33.73 68.23
CA VAL A 955 3.80 34.46 69.50
C VAL A 955 5.15 35.18 69.60
N ARG A 956 6.16 34.74 68.84
CA ARG A 956 7.46 35.40 68.77
C ARG A 956 8.22 35.04 67.50
N THR A 957 8.88 36.01 66.91
CA THR A 957 9.88 35.80 65.85
C THR A 957 11.18 36.46 66.26
N HIS A 958 12.30 35.79 66.04
CA HIS A 958 13.62 36.30 66.40
C HIS A 958 14.66 35.85 65.39
N THR A 959 15.52 36.77 64.95
CA THR A 959 16.68 36.42 64.14
C THR A 959 17.81 35.98 65.06
N ILE A 960 18.31 34.76 64.86
CA ILE A 960 19.36 34.14 65.66
C ILE A 960 20.62 33.97 64.80
N ASN A 961 21.80 34.17 65.38
CA ASN A 961 23.06 33.82 64.73
C ASN A 961 23.67 32.64 65.50
N ALA A 962 23.64 31.46 64.88
CA ALA A 962 24.13 30.24 65.48
C ALA A 962 25.64 30.13 65.23
N ALA A 963 26.45 30.55 66.23
CA ALA A 963 27.92 30.51 66.19
C ALA A 963 28.51 29.30 66.96
N GLY A 964 27.68 28.29 67.24
CA GLY A 964 28.00 27.10 68.01
C GLY A 964 26.69 26.35 68.26
N SER A 965 26.73 25.02 68.36
CA SER A 965 25.61 24.09 68.15
C SER A 965 24.38 24.25 69.06
N VAL A 966 24.36 25.22 69.98
CA VAL A 966 23.29 25.48 70.95
C VAL A 966 22.96 26.97 71.01
N ILE A 967 21.66 27.29 70.93
CA ILE A 967 21.11 28.65 71.01
C ILE A 967 20.22 28.75 72.25
N SER A 968 20.50 29.70 73.13
CA SER A 968 19.68 29.97 74.32
C SER A 968 18.76 31.16 74.08
N ILE A 969 17.45 30.98 74.28
CA ILE A 969 16.46 32.05 74.17
C ILE A 969 15.72 32.25 75.51
N PRO A 970 15.46 33.50 75.93
CA PRO A 970 14.62 33.77 77.10
C PRO A 970 13.15 33.51 76.76
N VAL A 971 12.44 32.74 77.58
CA VAL A 971 11.03 32.36 77.39
C VAL A 971 10.10 32.89 78.49
N GLN A 972 10.61 33.72 79.39
CA GLN A 972 9.86 34.30 80.52
C GLN A 972 8.62 35.09 80.10
N ASP A 973 8.64 35.71 78.93
CA ASP A 973 7.54 36.52 78.40
C ASP A 973 6.44 35.68 77.71
N LEU A 974 6.66 34.37 77.58
CA LEU A 974 5.66 33.44 77.07
C LEU A 974 4.74 32.99 78.21
N SER A 975 3.43 32.99 77.98
CA SER A 975 2.46 32.42 78.91
C SER A 975 2.67 30.91 79.09
N ASN A 976 2.23 30.35 80.21
CA ASN A 976 2.33 28.92 80.44
C ASN A 976 1.50 28.14 79.40
N GLY A 977 2.10 27.14 78.78
CA GLY A 977 1.48 26.42 77.66
C GLY A 977 2.46 25.66 76.78
N MET A 978 1.92 24.99 75.77
CA MET A 978 2.70 24.29 74.74
C MET A 978 2.91 25.18 73.51
N TYR A 979 4.11 25.14 72.96
CA TYR A 979 4.47 25.90 71.76
C TYR A 979 5.24 25.03 70.76
N ASN A 980 5.12 25.35 69.48
CA ASN A 980 6.00 24.83 68.44
C ASN A 980 7.05 25.88 68.09
N ILE A 981 8.31 25.48 68.11
CA ILE A 981 9.43 26.28 67.59
C ILE A 981 9.75 25.78 66.20
N ARG A 982 9.90 26.72 65.27
CA ARG A 982 10.37 26.50 63.91
C ARG A 982 11.57 27.40 63.65
N ILE A 983 12.67 26.85 63.15
CA ILE A 983 13.83 27.63 62.70
C ILE A 983 13.99 27.44 61.20
N THR A 984 14.14 28.54 60.45
CA THR A 984 14.34 28.54 59.00
C THR A 984 15.59 29.34 58.63
N GLY A 985 16.50 28.73 57.87
CA GLY A 985 17.70 29.37 57.31
C GLY A 985 18.58 28.38 56.54
N ASN A 986 19.36 28.89 55.57
CA ASN A 986 20.22 28.10 54.68
C ASN A 986 19.52 26.89 54.02
N GLY A 987 18.27 27.06 53.57
CA GLY A 987 17.49 26.00 52.90
C GLY A 987 16.90 24.93 53.84
N ASN A 988 17.26 24.93 55.12
CA ASN A 988 16.80 23.95 56.10
C ASN A 988 15.65 24.47 56.98
N VAL A 989 14.78 23.55 57.40
CA VAL A 989 13.70 23.81 58.36
C VAL A 989 13.86 22.87 59.56
N TYR A 990 13.99 23.45 60.74
CA TYR A 990 14.07 22.71 62.00
C TYR A 990 12.81 22.91 62.83
N GLN A 991 12.37 21.89 63.57
CA GLN A 991 11.24 22.04 64.49
C GLN A 991 11.38 21.29 65.81
N ALA A 992 10.76 21.83 66.87
CA ALA A 992 10.55 21.12 68.13
C ALA A 992 9.32 21.63 68.87
N ARG A 993 8.74 20.75 69.69
CA ARG A 993 7.70 21.10 70.67
C ARG A 993 8.33 21.43 72.01
N ILE A 994 7.86 22.52 72.62
CA ILE A 994 8.29 22.95 73.95
C ILE A 994 7.09 23.17 74.87
N ILE A 995 7.32 22.99 76.16
CA ILE A 995 6.38 23.30 77.23
C ILE A 995 6.98 24.42 78.06
N LYS A 996 6.23 25.51 78.26
CA LYS A 996 6.56 26.61 79.16
C LYS A 996 5.75 26.46 80.44
N ASN A 997 6.45 26.40 81.58
CA ASN A 997 5.88 26.32 82.93
C ASN A 997 6.00 27.63 83.70
#